data_AF-A0AA36AGR2-F1
#
_entry.id   AF-A0AA36AGR2-F1
#
_cell.length_a   1.000
_cell.length_b   1.000
_cell.length_c   1.000
_cell.angle_alpha   90.00
_cell.angle_beta   90.00
_cell.angle_gamma   90.00
#
_symmetry.space_group_name_H-M   'P 1'
#
loop_
_entity.id
_entity.type
_entity.pdbx_description
1 polymer ?
#
loop_
_entity_poly.entity_id
_entity_poly.type
_entity_poly.pdbx_seq_one_letter_code
_entity_poly.pdbx_strand_id
1 'polypeptide(L)'
;MAAAKKDHGDQRDNMEQKPDQVPFSMAQRNIRNCVYPTKGVHHHNLPSNAATNMPTRKSYIFSVYKEVHEEAKHEDKVKKYEDVIKEMIPGDVKEEIEMDDLVEAVAAVIEKDLDMDQPKENSKKKWLYRCECLHHYFSRIFCLVLLIGQNHYIDYLLVYYQKISFWWIIFVPDWFVIILFIVYYVQTYSQFVTNIDIRKHWPSDSASNEDKTRKTNHLPWGPIAWFVYGSVTAAKVIVAFHSKSYMMEWERNTIRGPSGFQLAVGLAALIYFLMLISNIHQTVDRKMKNFIHEVGATVPIDILDTMDLMELLYEVEDRRVIHEGIIKLILTIVVVNLIVPTFPCAIVYRGRTHGSSMFKRVYKESREEKKGKNYGENGRDSGLAAVIKRTQEVIELGISRALEFFECDIFMDQPKENSKKKWLYRCECLHHYFSRIFCLVLLIGQNHYIDYLLVYYQKISFWWIIFVPDWFVIILFIVYYVQTYSQFVTNIDIRKHWPSDSASNEDKTRKTNHLPWGPIAWFVYGSVTAAKVIVAFHSKSYMMEWERNTIRGPSGFQLAVGLAALIYFLMLISNIHQTVDRKMKNFIHEVGATVPIDILDTMDLMELLYEVEDRRVIHEGIIKLILTIVVVNLIVPTFPCAIVYRGRTHGSSMFKRVYKESREEKKGKNYGENGRDSGLAAVIKRTQEVIGVKRDSMEKNLCKPKQKTSRV
;
A
#
# COMPACT_ATOMS: atom_id res chain seq x y z
N MET A 1 73.57 -14.73 15.82
CA MET A 1 73.94 -13.30 15.66
C MET A 1 72.71 -12.50 16.05
N ALA A 2 72.61 -12.09 17.32
CA ALA A 2 72.88 -10.73 17.84
C ALA A 2 71.78 -9.72 17.41
N ALA A 3 71.13 -8.91 18.25
CA ALA A 3 71.19 -8.60 19.68
C ALA A 3 69.89 -7.80 20.05
N ALA A 4 69.28 -8.01 21.22
CA ALA A 4 69.23 -7.11 22.41
C ALA A 4 68.51 -5.74 22.22
N LYS A 5 67.53 -5.32 23.03
CA LYS A 5 67.59 -4.86 24.46
C LYS A 5 66.13 -4.63 24.97
N LYS A 6 65.72 -5.07 26.18
CA LYS A 6 65.79 -4.41 27.54
C LYS A 6 64.90 -3.16 27.69
N ASP A 7 64.21 -2.84 28.79
CA ASP A 7 64.21 -3.24 30.22
C ASP A 7 62.88 -2.72 30.86
N HIS A 8 62.20 -3.49 31.72
CA HIS A 8 62.00 -3.35 33.20
C HIS A 8 61.22 -2.13 33.77
N GLY A 9 60.28 -2.43 34.69
CA GLY A 9 59.70 -1.51 35.66
C GLY A 9 58.56 -2.15 36.47
N ASP A 10 58.82 -2.41 37.74
CA ASP A 10 58.15 -3.32 38.69
C ASP A 10 57.41 -2.55 39.82
N GLN A 11 56.68 -3.30 40.68
CA GLN A 11 56.18 -2.98 42.06
C GLN A 11 54.88 -2.19 42.25
N ARG A 12 53.81 -2.85 42.77
CA ARG A 12 53.36 -3.03 44.20
C ARG A 12 52.68 -1.77 44.76
N ASP A 13 51.45 -1.82 45.31
CA ASP A 13 51.17 -2.36 46.65
C ASP A 13 49.69 -2.71 46.92
N ASN A 14 49.55 -3.55 47.95
CA ASN A 14 48.35 -4.10 48.58
C ASN A 14 47.43 -3.03 49.21
N MET A 15 46.13 -3.33 49.31
CA MET A 15 45.45 -3.24 50.61
C MET A 15 44.23 -4.15 50.68
N GLU A 16 44.22 -4.92 51.75
CA GLU A 16 43.30 -5.93 52.21
C GLU A 16 42.43 -5.30 53.31
N GLN A 17 41.11 -5.41 53.25
CA GLN A 17 40.29 -5.47 54.47
C GLN A 17 38.88 -6.03 54.20
N LYS A 18 38.47 -6.90 55.11
CA LYS A 18 37.30 -7.80 55.06
C LYS A 18 36.30 -7.34 56.17
N PRO A 19 35.25 -8.12 56.49
CA PRO A 19 33.84 -7.80 56.31
C PRO A 19 33.13 -7.34 57.61
N ASP A 20 31.87 -6.89 57.52
CA ASP A 20 30.97 -6.89 58.67
C ASP A 20 29.52 -7.29 58.31
N GLN A 21 28.93 -7.99 59.27
CA GLN A 21 27.63 -8.67 59.26
C GLN A 21 26.47 -7.73 59.67
N VAL A 22 25.31 -7.87 58.99
CA VAL A 22 23.91 -8.07 59.47
C VAL A 22 23.52 -7.44 60.83
N PRO A 23 22.39 -6.69 61.01
CA PRO A 23 21.05 -7.33 60.96
C PRO A 23 19.78 -6.50 60.62
N PHE A 24 18.75 -7.28 60.22
CA PHE A 24 17.29 -7.18 60.48
C PHE A 24 16.55 -5.83 60.70
N SER A 25 15.34 -5.83 60.13
CA SER A 25 14.11 -5.09 60.50
C SER A 25 13.78 -3.78 59.77
N MET A 26 12.75 -3.80 58.91
CA MET A 26 11.46 -3.16 59.18
C MET A 26 10.49 -3.42 58.03
N ALA A 27 9.52 -4.28 58.30
CA ALA A 27 8.22 -4.27 57.65
C ALA A 27 7.32 -3.20 58.31
N GLN A 28 6.29 -2.77 57.57
CA GLN A 28 5.10 -1.99 57.97
C GLN A 28 5.04 -0.50 57.57
N ARG A 29 3.82 -0.13 57.12
CA ARG A 29 3.25 1.18 56.73
C ARG A 29 3.41 1.52 55.23
N ASN A 30 2.37 1.60 54.41
CA ASN A 30 1.05 2.18 54.64
C ASN A 30 -0.09 1.36 53.98
N ILE A 31 -0.96 0.81 54.83
CA ILE A 31 -2.37 0.50 54.54
C ILE A 31 -3.19 1.50 55.36
N ARG A 32 -4.01 2.31 54.69
CA ARG A 32 -5.14 3.18 55.15
C ARG A 32 -5.33 4.26 54.05
N ASN A 33 -6.47 4.57 53.45
CA ASN A 33 -7.88 4.41 53.81
C ASN A 33 -8.71 4.43 52.51
N CYS A 34 -9.60 3.47 52.31
CA CYS A 34 -10.85 3.68 51.56
C CYS A 34 -11.97 3.03 52.37
N VAL A 35 -12.47 3.79 53.34
CA VAL A 35 -13.70 3.49 54.07
C VAL A 35 -14.86 3.78 53.12
N TYR A 36 -15.65 2.75 52.80
CA TYR A 36 -16.94 2.90 52.14
C TYR A 36 -17.96 3.46 53.16
N PRO A 37 -18.75 4.48 52.80
CA PRO A 37 -19.86 4.90 53.65
C PRO A 37 -21.03 3.93 53.46
N THR A 38 -21.30 3.12 54.49
CA THR A 38 -22.57 2.44 54.72
C THR A 38 -23.68 3.48 54.93
N LYS A 39 -24.66 3.53 54.02
CA LYS A 39 -25.89 4.29 54.22
C LYS A 39 -26.72 3.65 55.32
N GLY A 40 -26.82 4.35 56.45
CA GLY A 40 -27.76 4.07 57.52
C GLY A 40 -29.20 4.34 57.05
N VAL A 41 -30.04 3.34 57.30
CA VAL A 41 -31.49 3.37 57.12
C VAL A 41 -32.10 4.06 58.34
N HIS A 42 -32.76 5.20 58.15
CA HIS A 42 -33.60 5.81 59.17
C HIS A 42 -35.04 5.28 59.03
N HIS A 43 -35.53 4.71 60.12
CA HIS A 43 -36.93 4.38 60.36
C HIS A 43 -37.80 5.64 60.41
N HIS A 44 -38.91 5.66 59.67
CA HIS A 44 -40.11 6.40 60.06
C HIS A 44 -41.38 5.69 59.57
N ASN A 45 -42.16 5.22 60.55
CA ASN A 45 -43.61 5.23 60.71
C ASN A 45 -44.53 5.01 59.48
N LEU A 46 -45.22 3.87 59.53
CA LEU A 46 -46.56 3.63 58.97
C LEU A 46 -47.60 4.59 59.59
N PRO A 47 -48.72 4.82 58.89
CA PRO A 47 -49.93 4.20 59.40
C PRO A 47 -50.74 3.42 58.35
N SER A 48 -51.51 2.50 58.91
CA SER A 48 -52.58 1.67 58.36
C SER A 48 -53.49 2.32 57.33
N ASN A 49 -53.88 1.55 56.31
CA ASN A 49 -55.29 1.23 56.06
C ASN A 49 -55.44 0.04 55.11
N ALA A 50 -56.33 -0.86 55.51
CA ALA A 50 -56.73 -2.06 54.79
C ALA A 50 -57.75 -1.72 53.69
N ALA A 51 -57.61 -2.34 52.53
CA ALA A 51 -58.69 -2.58 51.58
C ALA A 51 -58.35 -3.81 50.73
N THR A 52 -59.14 -4.87 50.93
CA THR A 52 -59.17 -6.11 50.14
C THR A 52 -59.53 -5.82 48.69
N ASN A 53 -58.66 -6.18 47.75
CA ASN A 53 -58.97 -6.21 46.32
C ASN A 53 -58.64 -7.59 45.75
N MET A 54 -59.66 -8.24 45.17
CA MET A 54 -59.52 -9.44 44.33
C MET A 54 -58.50 -9.20 43.21
N PRO A 55 -57.67 -10.20 42.86
CA PRO A 55 -56.77 -10.07 41.71
C PRO A 55 -57.60 -9.99 40.43
N THR A 56 -57.38 -8.91 39.68
CA THR A 56 -57.93 -8.75 38.33
C THR A 56 -57.38 -9.83 37.40
N ARG A 57 -58.17 -10.22 36.39
CA ARG A 57 -57.89 -11.25 35.36
C ARG A 57 -56.46 -11.18 34.77
N LYS A 58 -55.84 -10.00 34.76
CA LYS A 58 -54.44 -9.79 34.32
C LYS A 58 -53.39 -10.39 35.26
N SER A 59 -53.63 -10.44 36.58
CA SER A 59 -52.68 -11.00 37.54
C SER A 59 -52.60 -12.52 37.46
N TYR A 60 -53.70 -13.18 37.12
CA TYR A 60 -53.75 -14.63 36.91
C TYR A 60 -53.06 -15.03 35.60
N ILE A 61 -53.27 -14.24 34.54
CA ILE A 61 -52.56 -14.45 33.26
C ILE A 61 -51.04 -14.26 33.44
N PHE A 62 -50.60 -13.30 34.27
CA PHE A 62 -49.18 -13.06 34.52
C PHE A 62 -48.51 -14.15 35.37
N SER A 63 -49.23 -14.77 36.31
CA SER A 63 -48.70 -15.90 37.09
C SER A 63 -48.57 -17.16 36.23
N VAL A 64 -49.58 -17.44 35.40
CA VAL A 64 -49.55 -18.55 34.43
C VAL A 64 -48.43 -18.36 33.40
N TYR A 65 -48.22 -17.13 32.92
CA TYR A 65 -47.13 -16.82 31.99
C TYR A 65 -45.74 -17.06 32.58
N LYS A 66 -45.56 -16.79 33.88
CA LYS A 66 -44.29 -16.97 34.58
C LYS A 66 -43.97 -18.46 34.80
N GLU A 67 -44.98 -19.26 35.08
CA GLU A 67 -44.86 -20.70 35.31
C GLU A 67 -44.55 -21.46 34.01
N VAL A 68 -45.26 -21.12 32.91
CA VAL A 68 -44.99 -21.67 31.58
C VAL A 68 -43.61 -21.27 31.04
N HIS A 69 -43.13 -20.07 31.37
CA HIS A 69 -41.80 -19.60 30.93
C HIS A 69 -40.63 -20.28 31.65
N GLU A 70 -40.80 -20.70 32.91
CA GLU A 70 -39.78 -21.48 33.63
C GLU A 70 -39.71 -22.93 33.16
N GLU A 71 -40.84 -23.55 32.79
CA GLU A 71 -40.88 -24.93 32.28
C GLU A 71 -40.43 -25.07 30.82
N ALA A 72 -40.47 -23.99 30.02
CA ALA A 72 -40.09 -23.99 28.60
C ALA A 72 -38.56 -23.88 28.33
N LYS A 73 -37.73 -23.92 29.38
CA LYS A 73 -36.26 -23.83 29.27
C LYS A 73 -35.57 -25.13 28.81
N HIS A 74 -36.29 -26.24 28.71
CA HIS A 74 -35.77 -27.54 28.25
C HIS A 74 -36.61 -28.11 27.09
N GLU A 75 -35.98 -28.14 25.90
CA GLU A 75 -36.25 -28.83 24.62
C GLU A 75 -37.67 -29.07 24.03
N ASP A 76 -37.72 -29.07 22.69
CA ASP A 76 -38.83 -29.33 21.74
C ASP A 76 -40.11 -28.46 21.86
N LYS A 77 -40.01 -27.27 21.26
CA LYS A 77 -40.83 -26.08 21.58
C LYS A 77 -42.12 -25.84 20.78
N VAL A 78 -42.54 -26.72 19.88
CA VAL A 78 -43.80 -26.45 19.13
C VAL A 78 -44.93 -27.36 19.57
N LYS A 79 -44.66 -28.67 19.71
CA LYS A 79 -45.69 -29.65 20.07
C LYS A 79 -46.15 -29.52 21.52
N LYS A 80 -45.21 -29.24 22.44
CA LYS A 80 -45.51 -29.04 23.87
C LYS A 80 -46.33 -27.79 24.15
N TYR A 81 -46.15 -26.71 23.38
CA TYR A 81 -46.97 -25.50 23.51
C TYR A 81 -48.40 -25.74 23.03
N GLU A 82 -48.59 -26.50 21.96
CA GLU A 82 -49.91 -26.83 21.44
C GLU A 82 -50.70 -27.71 22.42
N ASP A 83 -50.03 -28.68 23.07
CA ASP A 83 -50.66 -29.58 24.05
C ASP A 83 -51.00 -28.85 25.37
N VAL A 84 -50.11 -27.99 25.87
CA VAL A 84 -50.36 -27.18 27.09
C VAL A 84 -51.48 -26.17 26.88
N ILE A 85 -51.58 -25.55 25.71
CA ILE A 85 -52.69 -24.63 25.38
C ILE A 85 -54.02 -25.39 25.28
N LYS A 86 -54.03 -26.63 24.77
CA LYS A 86 -55.23 -27.48 24.72
C LYS A 86 -55.67 -27.97 26.10
N GLU A 87 -54.74 -28.15 27.04
CA GLU A 87 -55.03 -28.62 28.40
C GLU A 87 -55.50 -27.50 29.34
N MET A 88 -55.06 -26.26 29.11
CA MET A 88 -55.37 -25.11 29.98
C MET A 88 -56.70 -24.39 29.66
N ILE A 89 -57.39 -24.75 28.58
CA ILE A 89 -58.71 -24.18 28.25
C ILE A 89 -59.80 -25.17 28.72
N PRO A 90 -60.55 -24.88 29.79
CA PRO A 90 -61.66 -25.72 30.22
C PRO A 90 -62.70 -25.84 29.09
N GLY A 91 -63.30 -27.02 28.94
CA GLY A 91 -64.23 -27.36 27.85
C GLY A 91 -65.43 -26.42 27.71
N ASP A 92 -65.70 -25.60 28.73
CA ASP A 92 -66.88 -24.77 28.88
C ASP A 92 -66.69 -23.33 28.35
N VAL A 93 -65.47 -22.98 27.91
CA VAL A 93 -65.11 -21.64 27.38
C VAL A 93 -64.75 -21.70 25.88
N LYS A 94 -65.24 -22.73 25.17
CA LYS A 94 -64.90 -22.98 23.76
C LYS A 94 -65.71 -22.17 22.75
N GLU A 95 -66.75 -21.46 23.17
CA GLU A 95 -67.68 -20.78 22.25
C GLU A 95 -67.45 -19.26 22.06
N GLU A 96 -66.49 -18.63 22.73
CA GLU A 96 -66.40 -17.16 22.68
C GLU A 96 -64.97 -16.60 22.69
N ILE A 97 -64.03 -17.33 22.07
CA ILE A 97 -62.72 -16.79 21.70
C ILE A 97 -62.58 -16.98 20.19
N GLU A 98 -62.76 -15.90 19.42
CA GLU A 98 -62.51 -15.93 17.99
C GLU A 98 -61.08 -16.40 17.75
N MET A 99 -60.93 -17.46 16.96
CA MET A 99 -59.64 -18.08 16.64
C MET A 99 -58.64 -17.05 16.08
N ASP A 100 -59.15 -15.98 15.47
CA ASP A 100 -58.38 -14.89 14.86
C ASP A 100 -57.61 -14.06 15.91
N ASP A 101 -58.19 -13.78 17.09
CA ASP A 101 -57.51 -13.06 18.18
C ASP A 101 -56.38 -13.89 18.80
N LEU A 102 -56.57 -15.21 18.87
CA LEU A 102 -55.55 -16.14 19.36
C LEU A 102 -54.40 -16.28 18.35
N VAL A 103 -54.73 -16.32 17.05
CA VAL A 103 -53.75 -16.36 15.96
C VAL A 103 -52.97 -15.05 15.90
N GLU A 104 -53.60 -13.89 16.11
CA GLU A 104 -52.93 -12.59 16.13
C GLU A 104 -52.02 -12.42 17.37
N ALA A 105 -52.46 -12.89 18.54
CA ALA A 105 -51.62 -12.89 19.74
C ALA A 105 -50.42 -13.84 19.63
N VAL A 106 -50.62 -15.03 19.05
CA VAL A 106 -49.53 -16.00 18.80
C VAL A 106 -48.59 -15.50 17.70
N ALA A 107 -49.12 -14.87 16.64
CA ALA A 107 -48.32 -14.24 15.59
C ALA A 107 -47.47 -13.08 16.16
N ALA A 108 -48.03 -12.24 17.04
CA ALA A 108 -47.29 -11.15 17.69
C ALA A 108 -46.20 -11.65 18.64
N VAL A 109 -46.39 -12.82 19.28
CA VAL A 109 -45.36 -13.46 20.13
C VAL A 109 -44.28 -14.10 19.27
N ILE A 110 -44.65 -14.76 18.17
CA ILE A 110 -43.71 -15.35 17.21
C ILE A 110 -42.89 -14.26 16.49
N GLU A 111 -43.51 -13.12 16.14
CA GLU A 111 -42.82 -11.98 15.53
C GLU A 111 -41.82 -11.34 16.51
N LYS A 112 -42.14 -11.31 17.81
CA LYS A 112 -41.22 -10.85 18.86
C LYS A 112 -40.05 -11.79 19.12
N ASP A 113 -40.25 -13.10 18.99
CA ASP A 113 -39.20 -14.11 19.16
C ASP A 113 -38.36 -14.31 17.89
N LEU A 114 -38.91 -14.07 16.69
CA LEU A 114 -38.15 -14.07 15.43
C LEU A 114 -37.25 -12.84 15.25
N ASP A 115 -37.51 -11.73 15.97
CA ASP A 115 -36.64 -10.56 16.00
C ASP A 115 -35.37 -10.76 16.88
N MET A 116 -35.21 -11.94 17.51
CA MET A 116 -34.00 -12.30 18.27
C MET A 116 -32.82 -12.79 17.41
N ASP A 117 -32.98 -12.97 16.10
CA ASP A 117 -31.93 -13.51 15.22
C ASP A 117 -31.37 -12.53 14.17
N GLN A 118 -31.60 -11.23 14.33
CA GLN A 118 -30.66 -10.25 13.75
C GLN A 118 -29.32 -10.43 14.49
N PRO A 119 -28.23 -10.91 13.87
CA PRO A 119 -26.94 -11.00 14.55
C PRO A 119 -26.55 -9.59 14.97
N LYS A 120 -26.82 -9.28 16.25
CA LYS A 120 -26.65 -7.98 16.91
C LYS A 120 -25.37 -7.37 16.37
N GLU A 121 -25.40 -6.12 15.91
CA GLU A 121 -24.26 -5.41 15.31
C GLU A 121 -22.93 -5.62 16.07
N ASN A 122 -23.02 -5.89 17.37
CA ASN A 122 -21.96 -6.30 18.28
C ASN A 122 -21.25 -7.63 17.91
N SER A 123 -21.96 -8.64 17.40
CA SER A 123 -21.42 -9.90 16.87
C SER A 123 -20.53 -9.68 15.64
N LYS A 124 -21.01 -8.90 14.66
CA LYS A 124 -20.24 -8.57 13.44
C LYS A 124 -18.97 -7.78 13.78
N LYS A 125 -19.05 -6.80 14.69
CA LYS A 125 -17.89 -6.03 15.19
C LYS A 125 -16.89 -6.94 15.93
N LYS A 126 -17.37 -7.86 16.77
CA LYS A 126 -16.53 -8.83 17.50
C LYS A 126 -15.82 -9.80 16.55
N TRP A 127 -16.48 -10.24 15.47
CA TRP A 127 -15.88 -11.12 14.48
C TRP A 127 -14.82 -10.42 13.63
N LEU A 128 -15.11 -9.23 13.09
CA LEU A 128 -14.14 -8.41 12.36
C LEU A 128 -12.88 -8.16 13.19
N TYR A 129 -13.05 -7.85 14.47
CA TYR A 129 -11.95 -7.66 15.41
C TYR A 129 -11.10 -8.92 15.60
N ARG A 130 -11.72 -10.11 15.69
CA ARG A 130 -10.99 -11.39 15.78
C ARG A 130 -10.19 -11.66 14.50
N CYS A 131 -10.77 -11.41 13.33
CA CYS A 131 -10.09 -11.58 12.04
C CYS A 131 -8.86 -10.66 11.93
N GLU A 132 -8.96 -9.40 12.34
CA GLU A 132 -7.82 -8.48 12.34
C GLU A 132 -6.73 -8.89 13.32
N CYS A 133 -7.10 -9.34 14.53
CA CYS A 133 -6.14 -9.88 15.49
C CYS A 133 -5.39 -11.09 14.93
N LEU A 134 -6.12 -12.01 14.27
CA LEU A 134 -5.54 -13.17 13.61
C LEU A 134 -4.60 -12.75 12.46
N HIS A 135 -4.99 -11.80 11.64
CA HIS A 135 -4.15 -11.25 10.56
C HIS A 135 -2.86 -10.63 11.11
N HIS A 136 -2.93 -9.86 12.20
CA HIS A 136 -1.75 -9.29 12.85
C HIS A 136 -0.84 -10.36 13.47
N TYR A 137 -1.42 -11.39 14.07
CA TYR A 137 -0.64 -12.50 14.63
C TYR A 137 0.06 -13.29 13.53
N PHE A 138 -0.68 -13.65 12.46
CA PHE A 138 -0.15 -14.38 11.32
C PHE A 138 0.97 -13.61 10.60
N SER A 139 0.76 -12.33 10.31
CA SER A 139 1.80 -11.49 9.66
C SER A 139 3.07 -11.38 10.49
N ARG A 140 2.99 -11.30 11.83
CA ARG A 140 4.17 -11.27 12.71
C ARG A 140 4.91 -12.61 12.75
N ILE A 141 4.19 -13.71 12.87
CA ILE A 141 4.80 -15.06 12.81
C ILE A 141 5.46 -15.27 11.46
N PHE A 142 4.76 -14.96 10.38
CA PHE A 142 5.28 -15.11 9.03
C PHE A 142 6.53 -14.25 8.81
N CYS A 143 6.52 -13.01 9.28
CA CYS A 143 7.70 -12.14 9.27
C CYS A 143 8.89 -12.74 10.04
N LEU A 144 8.67 -13.28 11.26
CA LEU A 144 9.72 -13.94 12.04
C LEU A 144 10.27 -15.20 11.36
N VAL A 145 9.39 -16.00 10.74
CA VAL A 145 9.80 -17.20 9.99
C VAL A 145 10.67 -16.81 8.79
N LEU A 146 10.26 -15.79 8.04
CA LEU A 146 11.05 -15.26 6.92
C LEU A 146 12.40 -14.70 7.39
N LEU A 147 12.42 -13.96 8.49
CA LEU A 147 13.64 -13.41 9.09
C LEU A 147 14.63 -14.52 9.48
N ILE A 148 14.15 -15.55 10.17
CA ILE A 148 14.99 -16.70 10.57
C ILE A 148 15.47 -17.45 9.32
N GLY A 149 14.57 -17.73 8.37
CA GLY A 149 14.90 -18.44 7.14
C GLY A 149 15.94 -17.69 6.29
N GLN A 150 15.74 -16.39 6.08
CA GLN A 150 16.67 -15.54 5.34
C GLN A 150 18.04 -15.48 6.01
N ASN A 151 18.10 -15.18 7.31
CA ASN A 151 19.36 -15.09 8.05
C ASN A 151 20.13 -16.40 8.03
N HIS A 152 19.44 -17.52 8.31
CA HIS A 152 20.05 -18.84 8.28
C HIS A 152 20.56 -19.22 6.88
N TYR A 153 19.83 -18.82 5.84
CA TYR A 153 20.21 -19.08 4.46
C TYR A 153 21.45 -18.28 4.03
N ILE A 154 21.49 -16.99 4.34
CA ILE A 154 22.67 -16.14 4.07
C ILE A 154 23.88 -16.68 4.86
N ASP A 155 23.70 -17.07 6.12
CA ASP A 155 24.76 -17.68 6.93
C ASP A 155 25.27 -18.98 6.35
N TYR A 156 24.36 -19.85 5.92
CA TYR A 156 24.71 -21.10 5.25
C TYR A 156 25.59 -20.82 4.03
N LEU A 157 25.20 -19.86 3.17
CA LEU A 157 25.99 -19.50 2.00
C LEU A 157 27.36 -18.92 2.38
N LEU A 158 27.43 -18.01 3.34
CA LEU A 158 28.69 -17.41 3.79
C LEU A 158 29.64 -18.46 4.39
N VAL A 159 29.15 -19.32 5.29
CA VAL A 159 29.97 -20.35 5.95
C VAL A 159 30.43 -21.39 4.95
N TYR A 160 29.54 -21.86 4.08
CA TYR A 160 29.84 -22.89 3.08
C TYR A 160 30.89 -22.41 2.07
N TYR A 161 30.73 -21.21 1.52
CA TYR A 161 31.61 -20.72 0.45
C TYR A 161 32.87 -20.00 0.96
N GLN A 162 32.83 -19.28 2.08
CA GLN A 162 34.00 -18.52 2.56
C GLN A 162 34.89 -19.29 3.52
N LYS A 163 34.50 -20.52 3.93
CA LYS A 163 35.24 -21.37 4.88
C LYS A 163 35.67 -20.59 6.15
N ILE A 164 34.81 -19.68 6.62
CA ILE A 164 35.10 -18.86 7.81
C ILE A 164 35.15 -19.78 9.02
N SER A 165 36.33 -19.92 9.62
CA SER A 165 36.56 -20.74 10.82
C SER A 165 35.76 -20.24 12.03
N PHE A 166 35.47 -18.94 12.10
CA PHE A 166 34.72 -18.30 13.19
C PHE A 166 33.25 -18.03 12.82
N TRP A 167 32.49 -19.07 12.48
CA TRP A 167 31.07 -18.95 12.09
C TRP A 167 30.19 -18.19 13.10
N TRP A 168 30.55 -18.21 14.39
CA TRP A 168 29.79 -17.54 15.46
C TRP A 168 29.79 -16.01 15.35
N ILE A 169 30.80 -15.41 14.70
CA ILE A 169 30.84 -13.95 14.48
C ILE A 169 29.67 -13.49 13.59
N ILE A 170 29.23 -14.34 12.65
CA ILE A 170 28.11 -14.05 11.75
C ILE A 170 26.78 -14.35 12.45
N PHE A 171 26.73 -15.42 13.25
CA PHE A 171 25.52 -15.92 13.88
C PHE A 171 25.04 -15.12 15.10
N VAL A 172 25.96 -14.58 15.91
CA VAL A 172 25.60 -13.80 17.12
C VAL A 172 24.75 -12.54 16.79
N PRO A 173 25.11 -11.73 15.77
CA PRO A 173 24.28 -10.63 15.31
C PRO A 173 22.84 -11.04 14.92
N ASP A 174 22.65 -12.22 14.35
CA ASP A 174 21.33 -12.68 13.93
C ASP A 174 20.40 -12.96 15.10
N TRP A 175 20.92 -13.61 16.14
CA TRP A 175 20.17 -13.79 17.38
C TRP A 175 19.76 -12.46 18.00
N PHE A 176 20.68 -11.48 17.97
CA PHE A 176 20.38 -10.15 18.47
C PHE A 176 19.26 -9.48 17.67
N VAL A 177 19.28 -9.58 16.33
CA VAL A 177 18.22 -9.09 15.46
C VAL A 177 16.88 -9.79 15.75
N ILE A 178 16.88 -11.12 15.86
CA ILE A 178 15.67 -11.91 16.15
C ILE A 178 15.07 -11.49 17.50
N ILE A 179 15.90 -11.35 18.55
CA ILE A 179 15.46 -10.89 19.87
C ILE A 179 14.86 -9.48 19.79
N LEU A 180 15.47 -8.56 19.04
CA LEU A 180 14.94 -7.21 18.84
C LEU A 180 13.56 -7.23 18.17
N PHE A 181 13.36 -8.05 17.14
CA PHE A 181 12.05 -8.20 16.49
C PHE A 181 11.00 -8.80 17.42
N ILE A 182 11.37 -9.79 18.26
CA ILE A 182 10.47 -10.36 19.27
C ILE A 182 10.08 -9.29 20.30
N VAL A 183 11.06 -8.57 20.87
CA VAL A 183 10.80 -7.47 21.82
C VAL A 183 9.90 -6.43 21.19
N TYR A 184 10.18 -6.04 19.95
CA TYR A 184 9.37 -5.11 19.18
C TYR A 184 7.92 -5.57 19.03
N TYR A 185 7.68 -6.83 18.65
CA TYR A 185 6.33 -7.37 18.49
C TYR A 185 5.60 -7.54 19.81
N VAL A 186 6.28 -7.97 20.88
CA VAL A 186 5.70 -8.07 22.23
C VAL A 186 5.26 -6.68 22.71
N GLN A 187 6.09 -5.66 22.52
CA GLN A 187 5.73 -4.30 22.92
C GLN A 187 4.61 -3.72 22.06
N THR A 188 4.65 -3.93 20.75
CA THR A 188 3.58 -3.49 19.84
C THR A 188 2.25 -4.18 20.19
N TYR A 189 2.29 -5.46 20.56
CA TYR A 189 1.13 -6.21 21.04
C TYR A 189 0.62 -5.71 22.38
N SER A 190 1.51 -5.52 23.37
CA SER A 190 1.15 -4.97 24.68
C SER A 190 0.48 -3.61 24.54
N GLN A 191 1.06 -2.70 23.75
CA GLN A 191 0.44 -1.41 23.43
C GLN A 191 -0.93 -1.56 22.77
N PHE A 192 -1.09 -2.54 21.87
CA PHE A 192 -2.38 -2.79 21.24
C PHE A 192 -3.42 -3.22 22.27
N VAL A 193 -3.12 -4.21 23.10
CA VAL A 193 -4.01 -4.73 24.14
C VAL A 193 -4.39 -3.63 25.14
N THR A 194 -3.42 -2.86 25.63
CA THR A 194 -3.67 -1.75 26.56
C THR A 194 -4.57 -0.67 25.94
N ASN A 195 -4.34 -0.32 24.67
CA ASN A 195 -5.20 0.66 23.97
C ASN A 195 -6.63 0.18 23.78
N ILE A 196 -6.84 -1.14 23.64
CA ILE A 196 -8.18 -1.73 23.54
C ILE A 196 -8.87 -1.68 24.89
N ASP A 197 -8.15 -2.01 25.96
CA ASP A 197 -8.70 -2.06 27.30
C ASP A 197 -9.16 -0.67 27.78
N ILE A 198 -8.33 0.36 27.53
CA ILE A 198 -8.68 1.76 27.80
C ILE A 198 -9.96 2.17 27.06
N ARG A 199 -10.13 1.76 25.79
CA ARG A 199 -11.33 2.11 25.01
C ARG A 199 -12.60 1.42 25.49
N LYS A 200 -12.49 0.21 26.05
CA LYS A 200 -13.65 -0.49 26.60
C LYS A 200 -14.14 0.15 27.90
N HIS A 201 -13.21 0.60 28.73
CA HIS A 201 -13.55 1.12 30.06
C HIS A 201 -13.87 2.62 30.09
N TRP A 202 -13.41 3.40 29.11
CA TRP A 202 -13.67 4.84 29.02
C TRP A 202 -14.40 5.22 27.72
N PRO A 203 -15.75 5.14 27.70
CA PRO A 203 -16.56 5.72 26.64
C PRO A 203 -16.28 7.22 26.53
N SER A 204 -16.13 7.69 25.29
CA SER A 204 -15.43 8.91 24.87
C SER A 204 -15.91 10.28 25.42
N ASP A 205 -16.88 10.32 26.32
CA ASP A 205 -17.60 11.55 26.65
C ASP A 205 -17.11 12.25 27.94
N SER A 206 -16.34 11.54 28.79
CA SER A 206 -15.90 12.06 30.09
C SER A 206 -14.39 12.21 30.24
N ALA A 207 -13.61 11.88 29.20
CA ALA A 207 -12.15 11.95 29.26
C ALA A 207 -11.65 13.40 29.21
N SER A 208 -11.30 13.95 30.38
CA SER A 208 -10.68 15.27 30.52
C SER A 208 -9.43 15.38 29.63
N ASN A 209 -9.20 16.57 29.06
CA ASN A 209 -8.10 16.80 28.11
C ASN A 209 -6.70 16.61 28.73
N GLU A 210 -6.58 16.56 30.06
CA GLU A 210 -5.29 16.41 30.76
C GLU A 210 -4.75 14.97 30.70
N ASP A 211 -5.60 13.94 30.76
CA ASP A 211 -5.13 12.54 30.72
C ASP A 211 -4.69 12.09 29.31
N LYS A 212 -5.04 12.84 28.26
CA LYS A 212 -4.59 12.57 26.87
C LYS A 212 -3.11 12.85 26.64
N THR A 213 -2.40 13.47 27.59
CA THR A 213 -1.00 13.88 27.41
C THR A 213 0.02 13.10 28.24
N ARG A 214 -0.35 11.96 28.86
CA ARG A 214 0.64 11.01 29.41
C ARG A 214 1.50 10.47 28.25
N LYS A 215 2.56 11.22 27.94
CA LYS A 215 3.64 10.86 27.02
C LYS A 215 4.38 9.70 27.65
N THR A 216 3.93 8.49 27.35
CA THR A 216 4.73 7.32 27.62
C THR A 216 5.96 7.39 26.71
N ASN A 217 7.13 7.65 27.30
CA ASN A 217 8.43 7.69 26.63
C ASN A 217 8.85 6.28 26.17
N HIS A 218 8.08 5.70 25.26
CA HIS A 218 8.43 4.42 24.68
C HIS A 218 9.55 4.63 23.66
N LEU A 219 10.56 3.77 23.74
CA LEU A 219 11.66 3.69 22.78
C LEU A 219 11.13 3.30 21.39
N PRO A 220 11.70 3.86 20.30
CA PRO A 220 11.31 3.56 18.92
C PRO A 220 11.84 2.20 18.46
N TRP A 221 11.31 1.12 19.04
CA TRP A 221 11.80 -0.24 18.79
C TRP A 221 11.69 -0.70 17.34
N GLY A 222 10.68 -0.26 16.59
CA GLY A 222 10.54 -0.61 15.16
C GLY A 222 11.71 -0.10 14.32
N PRO A 223 11.98 1.23 14.31
CA PRO A 223 13.16 1.80 13.65
C PRO A 223 14.48 1.18 14.11
N ILE A 224 14.64 0.94 15.42
CA ILE A 224 15.86 0.34 15.96
C ILE A 224 16.02 -1.10 15.45
N ALA A 225 14.97 -1.92 15.49
CA ALA A 225 15.00 -3.29 15.01
C ALA A 225 15.36 -3.35 13.51
N TRP A 226 14.74 -2.49 12.70
CA TRP A 226 15.07 -2.41 11.27
C TRP A 226 16.50 -1.93 11.02
N PHE A 227 16.95 -0.87 11.71
CA PHE A 227 18.30 -0.34 11.54
C PHE A 227 19.36 -1.40 11.83
N VAL A 228 19.21 -2.15 12.92
CA VAL A 228 20.13 -3.23 13.29
C VAL A 228 20.07 -4.35 12.27
N TYR A 229 18.87 -4.79 11.86
CA TYR A 229 18.70 -5.81 10.82
C TYR A 229 19.32 -5.41 9.48
N GLY A 230 19.02 -4.21 8.98
CA GLY A 230 19.57 -3.68 7.73
C GLY A 230 21.09 -3.54 7.79
N SER A 231 21.65 -3.09 8.93
CA SER A 231 23.10 -3.01 9.12
C SER A 231 23.78 -4.39 9.12
N VAL A 232 23.20 -5.38 9.80
CA VAL A 232 23.74 -6.75 9.84
C VAL A 232 23.68 -7.39 8.46
N THR A 233 22.54 -7.28 7.76
CA THR A 233 22.36 -7.80 6.40
C THR A 233 23.33 -7.13 5.42
N ALA A 234 23.46 -5.81 5.48
CA ALA A 234 24.40 -5.06 4.66
C ALA A 234 25.87 -5.47 4.93
N ALA A 235 26.25 -5.68 6.20
CA ALA A 235 27.57 -6.19 6.54
C ALA A 235 27.81 -7.59 5.96
N LYS A 236 26.82 -8.49 5.98
CA LYS A 236 26.90 -9.81 5.35
C LYS A 236 27.06 -9.72 3.83
N VAL A 237 26.34 -8.81 3.17
CA VAL A 237 26.51 -8.53 1.73
C VAL A 237 27.94 -8.03 1.45
N ILE A 238 28.44 -7.07 2.21
CA ILE A 238 29.83 -6.58 2.07
C ILE A 238 30.82 -7.74 2.24
N VAL A 239 30.66 -8.56 3.29
CA VAL A 239 31.52 -9.72 3.55
C VAL A 239 31.47 -10.71 2.37
N ALA A 240 30.29 -10.99 1.83
CA ALA A 240 30.11 -11.86 0.66
C ALA A 240 30.94 -11.39 -0.55
N PHE A 241 30.93 -10.08 -0.84
CA PHE A 241 31.60 -9.51 -2.00
C PHE A 241 33.07 -9.11 -1.77
N HIS A 242 33.48 -8.87 -0.52
CA HIS A 242 34.85 -8.50 -0.18
C HIS A 242 35.83 -9.69 -0.28
N SER A 243 35.35 -10.94 -0.12
CA SER A 243 36.19 -12.11 -0.33
C SER A 243 36.42 -12.32 -1.84
N LYS A 244 37.43 -11.65 -2.41
CA LYS A 244 37.83 -11.72 -3.83
C LYS A 244 37.99 -13.15 -4.37
N SER A 245 38.19 -14.14 -3.50
CA SER A 245 38.62 -15.50 -3.87
C SER A 245 37.51 -16.50 -4.20
N TYR A 246 36.25 -16.28 -3.80
CA TYR A 246 35.26 -17.38 -3.74
C TYR A 246 33.95 -17.18 -4.54
N MET A 247 33.71 -16.01 -5.11
CA MET A 247 32.52 -15.79 -5.96
C MET A 247 32.59 -16.52 -7.31
N MET A 248 33.81 -16.86 -7.77
CA MET A 248 34.05 -17.55 -9.05
C MET A 248 33.61 -19.02 -9.04
N GLU A 249 33.36 -19.59 -7.86
CA GLU A 249 33.01 -21.01 -7.67
C GLU A 249 31.52 -21.22 -7.36
N TRP A 250 30.74 -20.14 -7.32
CA TRP A 250 29.29 -20.24 -7.14
C TRP A 250 28.69 -20.80 -8.43
N GLU A 251 28.10 -22.00 -8.35
CA GLU A 251 27.36 -22.56 -9.48
C GLU A 251 26.18 -21.65 -9.82
N ARG A 252 26.32 -20.88 -10.91
CA ARG A 252 25.37 -19.86 -11.39
C ARG A 252 23.91 -20.33 -11.42
N ASN A 253 23.69 -21.62 -11.69
CA ASN A 253 22.35 -22.16 -11.95
C ASN A 253 21.76 -22.97 -10.79
N THR A 254 22.36 -22.93 -9.60
CA THR A 254 21.80 -23.61 -8.44
C THR A 254 21.19 -22.62 -7.47
N ILE A 255 20.20 -23.07 -6.69
CA ILE A 255 19.67 -22.31 -5.57
C ILE A 255 20.82 -21.83 -4.65
N ARG A 256 21.93 -22.59 -4.56
CA ARG A 256 23.11 -22.22 -3.75
C ARG A 256 24.00 -21.14 -4.38
N GLY A 257 23.72 -20.71 -5.61
CA GLY A 257 24.48 -19.72 -6.35
C GLY A 257 24.04 -18.27 -6.10
N PRO A 258 24.45 -17.34 -7.00
CA PRO A 258 24.23 -15.90 -6.84
C PRO A 258 22.76 -15.53 -6.73
N SER A 259 21.93 -16.15 -7.58
CA SER A 259 20.48 -15.95 -7.60
C SER A 259 19.82 -16.31 -6.27
N GLY A 260 20.31 -17.34 -5.57
CA GLY A 260 19.81 -17.66 -4.25
C GLY A 260 20.17 -16.62 -3.21
N PHE A 261 21.38 -16.08 -3.25
CA PHE A 261 21.81 -15.01 -2.34
C PHE A 261 21.06 -13.70 -2.63
N GLN A 262 20.87 -13.34 -3.90
CA GLN A 262 20.03 -12.20 -4.31
C GLN A 262 18.61 -12.37 -3.80
N LEU A 263 17.99 -13.52 -4.05
CA LEU A 263 16.65 -13.83 -3.55
C LEU A 263 16.58 -13.72 -2.02
N ALA A 264 17.62 -14.20 -1.33
CA ALA A 264 17.70 -14.07 0.11
C ALA A 264 17.79 -12.60 0.54
N VAL A 265 18.62 -11.76 -0.08
CA VAL A 265 18.65 -10.32 0.21
C VAL A 265 17.31 -9.66 -0.11
N GLY A 266 16.68 -10.02 -1.23
CA GLY A 266 15.35 -9.58 -1.66
C GLY A 266 14.23 -9.86 -0.67
N LEU A 267 14.31 -10.96 0.10
CA LEU A 267 13.35 -11.24 1.17
C LEU A 267 13.30 -10.12 2.23
N ALA A 268 14.32 -9.27 2.33
CA ALA A 268 14.28 -8.07 3.17
C ALA A 268 13.11 -7.15 2.80
N ALA A 269 12.77 -7.02 1.52
CA ALA A 269 11.64 -6.22 1.05
C ALA A 269 10.31 -6.74 1.64
N LEU A 270 10.13 -8.06 1.63
CA LEU A 270 8.94 -8.72 2.18
C LEU A 270 8.90 -8.63 3.71
N ILE A 271 10.04 -8.79 4.39
CA ILE A 271 10.14 -8.58 5.85
C ILE A 271 9.78 -7.15 6.22
N TYR A 272 10.28 -6.15 5.47
CA TYR A 272 9.94 -4.75 5.68
C TYR A 272 8.43 -4.51 5.58
N PHE A 273 7.84 -5.02 4.50
CA PHE A 273 6.42 -4.90 4.22
C PHE A 273 5.56 -5.52 5.32
N LEU A 274 5.87 -6.75 5.72
CA LEU A 274 5.16 -7.46 6.79
C LEU A 274 5.34 -6.77 8.14
N MET A 275 6.54 -6.27 8.43
CA MET A 275 6.81 -5.46 9.61
C MET A 275 5.89 -4.24 9.62
N LEU A 276 5.82 -3.45 8.54
CA LEU A 276 4.93 -2.28 8.46
C LEU A 276 3.45 -2.64 8.57
N ILE A 277 2.96 -3.63 7.82
CA ILE A 277 1.55 -4.05 7.83
C ILE A 277 1.14 -4.57 9.19
N SER A 278 2.02 -5.30 9.89
CA SER A 278 1.74 -5.79 11.25
C SER A 278 1.50 -4.67 12.28
N ASN A 279 1.82 -3.42 11.91
CA ASN A 279 1.53 -2.21 12.69
C ASN A 279 0.28 -1.45 12.26
N ILE A 280 -0.34 -1.75 11.12
CA ILE A 280 -1.54 -1.07 10.64
C ILE A 280 -2.75 -1.50 11.47
N HIS A 281 -2.94 -0.88 12.63
CA HIS A 281 -4.09 -1.16 13.47
C HIS A 281 -5.29 -0.27 13.06
N GLN A 282 -6.52 -0.72 13.32
CA GLN A 282 -7.72 0.08 13.06
C GLN A 282 -7.67 1.49 13.68
N THR A 283 -6.97 1.62 14.81
CA THR A 283 -6.85 2.84 15.62
C THR A 283 -6.02 3.94 14.97
N VAL A 284 -5.26 3.61 13.93
CA VAL A 284 -4.39 4.54 13.22
C VAL A 284 -5.25 5.50 12.37
N ASP A 285 -4.93 6.80 12.42
CA ASP A 285 -5.60 7.82 11.61
C ASP A 285 -5.54 7.43 10.13
N ARG A 286 -6.60 7.74 9.36
CA ARG A 286 -6.70 7.39 7.94
C ARG A 286 -5.50 7.91 7.14
N LYS A 287 -4.99 9.10 7.49
CA LYS A 287 -3.80 9.67 6.87
C LYS A 287 -2.55 8.83 7.11
N MET A 288 -2.35 8.36 8.34
CA MET A 288 -1.22 7.51 8.67
C MET A 288 -1.36 6.13 8.02
N LYS A 289 -2.57 5.57 7.91
CA LYS A 289 -2.78 4.33 7.13
C LYS A 289 -2.37 4.51 5.68
N ASN A 290 -2.81 5.60 5.04
CA ASN A 290 -2.40 5.91 3.67
C ASN A 290 -0.88 6.05 3.55
N PHE A 291 -0.24 6.74 4.49
CA PHE A 291 1.22 6.87 4.51
C PHE A 291 1.92 5.50 4.69
N ILE A 292 1.43 4.63 5.57
CA ILE A 292 1.99 3.27 5.72
C ILE A 292 1.78 2.44 4.45
N HIS A 293 0.64 2.58 3.77
CA HIS A 293 0.41 1.90 2.49
C HIS A 293 1.34 2.41 1.39
N GLU A 294 1.55 3.73 1.32
CA GLU A 294 2.45 4.38 0.36
C GLU A 294 3.90 3.93 0.62
N VAL A 295 4.40 4.09 1.84
CA VAL A 295 5.75 3.64 2.23
C VAL A 295 5.91 2.13 2.10
N GLY A 296 4.88 1.37 2.45
CA GLY A 296 4.87 -0.08 2.31
C GLY A 296 4.86 -0.54 0.85
N ALA A 297 4.50 0.31 -0.10
CA ALA A 297 4.60 -0.01 -1.52
C ALA A 297 5.95 0.44 -2.09
N THR A 298 6.41 1.65 -1.78
CA THR A 298 7.62 2.22 -2.41
C THR A 298 8.91 1.62 -1.86
N VAL A 299 9.01 1.47 -0.54
CA VAL A 299 10.29 1.09 0.09
C VAL A 299 10.69 -0.36 -0.18
N PRO A 300 9.77 -1.35 -0.22
CA PRO A 300 10.12 -2.68 -0.70
C PRO A 300 10.67 -2.69 -2.12
N ILE A 301 10.19 -1.81 -3.01
CA ILE A 301 10.71 -1.69 -4.38
C ILE A 301 12.17 -1.20 -4.33
N ASP A 302 12.45 -0.13 -3.58
CA ASP A 302 13.83 0.37 -3.41
C ASP A 302 14.80 -0.71 -2.83
N ILE A 303 14.28 -1.62 -2.00
CA ILE A 303 15.03 -2.77 -1.49
C ILE A 303 15.20 -3.85 -2.59
N LEU A 304 14.19 -4.09 -3.42
CA LEU A 304 14.30 -5.02 -4.55
C LEU A 304 15.31 -4.54 -5.59
N ASP A 305 15.41 -3.23 -5.84
CA ASP A 305 16.45 -2.65 -6.72
C ASP A 305 17.88 -3.03 -6.26
N THR A 306 18.06 -3.38 -4.98
CA THR A 306 19.36 -3.89 -4.51
C THR A 306 19.73 -5.24 -5.09
N MET A 307 18.74 -6.06 -5.47
CA MET A 307 18.96 -7.35 -6.13
C MET A 307 19.58 -7.15 -7.51
N ASP A 308 19.05 -6.20 -8.28
CA ASP A 308 19.50 -5.87 -9.64
C ASP A 308 20.89 -5.22 -9.58
N LEU A 309 21.11 -4.31 -8.63
CA LEU A 309 22.45 -3.77 -8.36
C LEU A 309 23.45 -4.86 -7.98
N MET A 310 23.02 -5.87 -7.23
CA MET A 310 23.86 -7.02 -6.93
C MET A 310 24.09 -7.92 -8.16
N GLU A 311 23.14 -8.00 -9.10
CA GLU A 311 23.28 -8.74 -10.36
C GLU A 311 24.44 -8.22 -11.20
N LEU A 312 24.58 -6.90 -11.27
CA LEU A 312 25.72 -6.24 -11.90
C LEU A 312 27.07 -6.65 -11.28
N LEU A 313 27.10 -7.08 -10.01
CA LEU A 313 28.30 -7.59 -9.37
C LEU A 313 28.58 -9.06 -9.73
N TYR A 314 27.58 -9.81 -10.23
CA TYR A 314 27.65 -11.23 -10.55
C TYR A 314 27.90 -11.52 -12.03
N GLU A 315 27.27 -10.78 -12.95
CA GLU A 315 27.35 -11.05 -14.40
C GLU A 315 28.74 -10.88 -15.00
N VAL A 316 29.61 -10.13 -14.33
CA VAL A 316 30.87 -9.72 -14.91
C VAL A 316 31.89 -10.85 -14.72
N GLU A 317 31.83 -11.84 -15.61
CA GLU A 317 32.82 -12.92 -15.75
C GLU A 317 34.25 -12.39 -15.95
N ASP A 318 34.38 -11.12 -16.35
CA ASP A 318 35.63 -10.38 -16.43
C ASP A 318 35.72 -9.26 -15.38
N ARG A 319 35.61 -9.60 -14.08
CA ARG A 319 35.90 -8.66 -12.96
C ARG A 319 37.28 -7.97 -13.06
N ARG A 320 38.14 -8.41 -13.98
CA ARG A 320 39.39 -7.73 -14.33
C ARG A 320 39.17 -6.34 -14.93
N VAL A 321 38.00 -6.08 -15.52
CA VAL A 321 37.71 -4.83 -16.24
C VAL A 321 36.97 -3.82 -15.36
N ILE A 322 36.19 -4.27 -14.37
CA ILE A 322 35.48 -3.34 -13.48
C ILE A 322 36.43 -2.75 -12.45
N HIS A 323 36.59 -1.43 -12.53
CA HIS A 323 37.35 -0.66 -11.56
C HIS A 323 36.81 -0.89 -10.14
N GLU A 324 37.69 -1.14 -9.17
CA GLU A 324 37.32 -1.41 -7.77
C GLU A 324 36.40 -0.33 -7.17
N GLY A 325 36.52 0.90 -7.66
CA GLY A 325 35.64 2.02 -7.31
C GLY A 325 34.17 1.79 -7.66
N ILE A 326 33.85 1.15 -8.79
CA ILE A 326 32.46 0.86 -9.19
C ILE A 326 31.84 -0.20 -8.27
N ILE A 327 32.59 -1.26 -7.94
CA ILE A 327 32.13 -2.28 -6.99
C ILE A 327 31.83 -1.66 -5.63
N LYS A 328 32.74 -0.80 -5.13
CA LYS A 328 32.53 -0.06 -3.88
C LYS A 328 31.31 0.86 -3.95
N LEU A 329 31.07 1.51 -5.08
CA LEU A 329 29.91 2.37 -5.29
C LEU A 329 28.61 1.56 -5.24
N ILE A 330 28.52 0.47 -6.00
CA ILE A 330 27.34 -0.41 -6.03
C ILE A 330 27.07 -0.96 -4.63
N LEU A 331 28.08 -1.49 -3.94
CA LEU A 331 27.93 -1.98 -2.57
C LEU A 331 27.48 -0.87 -1.60
N THR A 332 27.97 0.36 -1.77
CA THR A 332 27.53 1.50 -0.96
C THR A 332 26.05 1.79 -1.19
N ILE A 333 25.58 1.77 -2.44
CA ILE A 333 24.16 1.98 -2.77
C ILE A 333 23.30 0.87 -2.14
N VAL A 334 23.71 -0.40 -2.27
CA VAL A 334 23.02 -1.54 -1.64
C VAL A 334 22.91 -1.36 -0.12
N VAL A 335 24.00 -0.97 0.55
CA VAL A 335 24.01 -0.69 2.01
C VAL A 335 23.05 0.44 2.36
N VAL A 336 23.05 1.52 1.58
CA VAL A 336 22.15 2.66 1.78
C VAL A 336 20.69 2.22 1.63
N ASN A 337 20.34 1.47 0.59
CA ASN A 337 18.98 1.00 0.35
C ASN A 337 18.46 0.04 1.44
N LEU A 338 19.36 -0.72 2.10
CA LEU A 338 18.97 -1.57 3.24
C LEU A 338 18.76 -0.76 4.54
N ILE A 339 19.48 0.35 4.73
CA ILE A 339 19.45 1.15 5.97
C ILE A 339 18.42 2.29 5.93
N VAL A 340 18.27 2.98 4.79
CA VAL A 340 17.34 4.11 4.59
C VAL A 340 15.89 3.82 4.99
N PRO A 341 15.33 2.61 4.81
CA PRO A 341 13.98 2.26 5.27
C PRO A 341 13.72 2.46 6.78
N THR A 342 14.79 2.65 7.57
CA THR A 342 14.72 3.10 8.97
C THR A 342 13.99 4.44 9.13
N PHE A 343 14.19 5.38 8.21
CA PHE A 343 13.60 6.73 8.30
C PHE A 343 12.07 6.70 8.19
N PRO A 344 11.45 6.06 7.17
CA PRO A 344 10.01 5.90 7.14
C PRO A 344 9.46 5.15 8.36
N CYS A 345 10.15 4.12 8.86
CA CYS A 345 9.77 3.46 10.11
C CYS A 345 9.74 4.44 11.30
N ALA A 346 10.72 5.34 11.38
CA ALA A 346 10.79 6.34 12.45
C ALA A 346 9.65 7.35 12.35
N ILE A 347 9.27 7.76 11.13
CA ILE A 347 8.12 8.64 10.88
C ILE A 347 6.82 7.94 11.29
N VAL A 348 6.62 6.67 10.90
CA VAL A 348 5.45 5.87 11.29
C VAL A 348 5.36 5.74 12.81
N TYR A 349 6.48 5.39 13.46
CA TYR A 349 6.55 5.27 14.92
C TYR A 349 6.18 6.58 15.61
N ARG A 350 6.80 7.68 15.19
CA ARG A 350 6.61 8.99 15.80
C ARG A 350 5.21 9.54 15.59
N GLY A 351 4.61 9.29 14.43
CA GLY A 351 3.24 9.69 14.17
C GLY A 351 2.20 8.92 14.99
N ARG A 352 2.55 7.70 15.42
CA ARG A 352 1.72 6.92 16.35
C ARG A 352 1.82 7.47 17.78
N THR A 353 3.03 7.78 18.26
CA THR A 353 3.22 8.26 19.65
C THR A 353 2.74 9.69 19.87
N HIS A 354 2.93 10.59 18.91
CA HIS A 354 2.49 12.00 19.03
C HIS A 354 1.06 12.25 18.51
N GLY A 355 0.40 11.20 18.02
CA GLY A 355 -0.92 11.25 17.40
C GLY A 355 -0.99 12.18 16.18
N SER A 356 -2.22 12.42 15.70
CA SER A 356 -2.52 13.28 14.56
C SER A 356 -1.96 14.71 14.70
N SER A 357 -1.58 15.14 15.91
CA SER A 357 -1.07 16.49 16.18
C SER A 357 0.23 16.80 15.42
N MET A 358 1.13 15.83 15.26
CA MET A 358 2.38 16.03 14.53
C MET A 358 2.13 16.13 13.03
N PHE A 359 1.34 15.23 12.44
CA PHE A 359 0.91 15.38 11.05
C PHE A 359 0.11 16.67 10.83
N LYS A 360 -0.74 17.06 11.79
CA LYS A 360 -1.45 18.34 11.73
C LYS A 360 -0.47 19.51 11.77
N ARG A 361 0.61 19.47 12.56
CA ARG A 361 1.66 20.50 12.55
C ARG A 361 2.42 20.50 11.24
N VAL A 362 2.95 19.37 10.77
CA VAL A 362 3.68 19.31 9.49
C VAL A 362 2.79 19.78 8.33
N TYR A 363 1.51 19.37 8.28
CA TYR A 363 0.56 19.86 7.28
C TYR A 363 0.16 21.33 7.49
N LYS A 364 0.12 21.81 8.74
CA LYS A 364 -0.22 23.20 9.07
C LYS A 364 0.96 24.11 8.74
N GLU A 365 2.18 23.74 9.10
CA GLU A 365 3.44 24.39 8.74
C GLU A 365 3.63 24.39 7.23
N SER A 366 3.49 23.27 6.52
CA SER A 366 3.54 23.26 5.04
C SER A 366 2.44 24.13 4.41
N ARG A 367 1.29 24.30 5.08
CA ARG A 367 0.20 25.18 4.62
C ARG A 367 0.42 26.65 5.02
N GLU A 368 1.05 26.91 6.14
CA GLU A 368 1.39 28.24 6.67
C GLU A 368 2.63 28.80 5.99
N GLU A 369 3.61 27.98 5.64
CA GLU A 369 4.71 28.30 4.75
C GLU A 369 4.22 28.65 3.34
N LYS A 370 3.14 27.98 2.88
CA LYS A 370 2.41 28.38 1.65
C LYS A 370 1.54 29.63 1.81
N LYS A 371 1.24 30.06 3.03
CA LYS A 371 0.38 31.24 3.33
C LYS A 371 1.13 32.44 3.91
N GLY A 372 2.37 32.26 4.33
CA GLY A 372 3.09 33.15 5.23
C GLY A 372 4.50 33.43 4.75
N LYS A 373 4.61 34.02 3.56
CA LYS A 373 5.75 34.92 3.24
C LYS A 373 5.34 36.37 3.51
N ASN A 374 4.83 36.65 4.71
CA ASN A 374 4.49 38.01 5.14
C ASN A 374 4.47 38.23 6.67
N TYR A 375 5.15 37.40 7.46
CA TYR A 375 5.40 37.73 8.87
C TYR A 375 6.91 37.80 9.10
N GLY A 376 7.34 38.97 9.53
CA GLY A 376 8.73 39.35 9.73
C GLY A 376 9.44 38.53 10.78
N GLU A 377 10.76 38.55 10.64
CA GLU A 377 11.75 38.00 11.56
C GLU A 377 11.43 38.36 13.01
N ASN A 378 11.22 37.35 13.85
CA ASN A 378 11.90 37.16 15.13
C ASN A 378 11.30 35.95 15.86
N GLY A 379 12.11 34.90 16.09
CA GLY A 379 11.80 33.93 17.15
C GLY A 379 12.24 32.48 16.91
N ARG A 380 13.42 32.16 17.48
CA ARG A 380 13.94 30.87 17.99
C ARG A 380 13.20 29.56 17.64
N ASP A 381 13.90 28.77 16.83
CA ASP A 381 14.22 27.35 16.93
C ASP A 381 13.21 26.37 17.55
N SER A 382 12.72 25.47 16.69
CA SER A 382 12.50 24.08 17.06
C SER A 382 13.53 23.19 16.36
N GLY A 383 14.51 22.68 17.13
CA GLY A 383 15.66 21.94 16.62
C GLY A 383 15.35 20.67 15.82
N LEU A 384 14.11 20.18 15.85
CA LEU A 384 13.70 19.05 15.03
C LEU A 384 13.43 19.44 13.58
N ALA A 385 12.84 20.61 13.33
CA ALA A 385 12.68 21.13 11.98
C ALA A 385 14.06 21.41 11.38
N ALA A 386 15.02 21.91 12.18
CA ALA A 386 16.40 22.10 11.74
C ALA A 386 17.15 20.78 11.46
N VAL A 387 16.89 19.69 12.19
CA VAL A 387 17.50 18.38 11.93
C VAL A 387 16.87 17.69 10.72
N ILE A 388 15.54 17.73 10.58
CA ILE A 388 14.86 17.23 9.37
C ILE A 388 15.30 18.06 8.18
N LYS A 389 15.37 19.39 8.31
CA LYS A 389 15.84 20.30 7.28
C LYS A 389 17.32 20.11 6.96
N ARG A 390 18.21 19.86 7.93
CA ARG A 390 19.63 19.56 7.64
C ARG A 390 19.83 18.19 6.98
N THR A 391 19.04 17.19 7.37
CA THR A 391 19.11 15.85 6.75
C THR A 391 18.54 15.91 5.34
N GLN A 392 17.46 16.67 5.16
CA GLN A 392 16.86 16.97 3.88
C GLN A 392 17.76 17.89 3.04
N GLU A 393 18.50 18.85 3.62
CA GLU A 393 19.50 19.68 2.94
C GLU A 393 20.76 18.89 2.57
N VAL A 394 21.12 17.80 3.25
CA VAL A 394 22.25 16.94 2.85
C VAL A 394 21.85 16.01 1.69
N ILE A 395 20.63 15.48 1.71
CA ILE A 395 20.04 14.71 0.61
C ILE A 395 19.75 15.63 -0.59
N GLU A 396 19.19 16.81 -0.33
CA GLU A 396 18.97 17.87 -1.32
C GLU A 396 20.29 18.49 -1.77
N LEU A 397 21.39 18.61 -1.00
CA LEU A 397 22.69 19.06 -1.56
C LEU A 397 23.27 18.03 -2.52
N GLY A 398 23.07 16.74 -2.24
CA GLY A 398 23.48 15.65 -3.14
C GLY A 398 22.68 15.65 -4.45
N ILE A 399 21.38 15.92 -4.37
CA ILE A 399 20.45 15.97 -5.51
C ILE A 399 20.49 17.33 -6.23
N SER A 400 20.68 18.42 -5.50
CA SER A 400 20.73 19.80 -5.99
C SER A 400 22.05 20.12 -6.65
N ARG A 401 23.18 19.49 -6.27
CA ARG A 401 24.40 19.55 -7.11
C ARG A 401 24.28 18.80 -8.43
N ALA A 402 23.38 17.81 -8.53
CA ALA A 402 23.04 17.14 -9.78
C ALA A 402 21.97 17.91 -10.59
N LEU A 403 21.10 18.68 -9.93
CA LEU A 403 20.05 19.50 -10.54
C LEU A 403 20.44 20.98 -10.80
N GLU A 404 21.51 21.49 -10.18
CA GLU A 404 22.11 22.80 -10.47
C GLU A 404 22.66 22.89 -11.92
N PHE A 405 22.76 21.75 -12.61
CA PHE A 405 23.02 21.72 -14.05
C PHE A 405 21.77 22.06 -14.90
N PHE A 406 20.58 22.16 -14.31
CA PHE A 406 19.29 22.35 -15.01
C PHE A 406 18.44 23.55 -14.57
N GLU A 407 18.76 24.28 -13.50
CA GLU A 407 18.03 25.51 -13.15
C GLU A 407 18.82 26.78 -13.54
N CYS A 408 18.37 27.42 -14.62
CA CYS A 408 18.77 28.77 -14.97
C CYS A 408 18.36 29.77 -13.87
N ASP A 409 19.36 30.17 -13.09
CA ASP A 409 19.29 31.20 -12.06
C ASP A 409 19.29 32.62 -12.69
N ILE A 410 18.25 32.93 -13.49
CA ILE A 410 18.12 34.25 -14.12
C ILE A 410 16.86 34.97 -13.61
N PHE A 411 17.12 35.95 -12.74
CA PHE A 411 16.27 37.09 -12.35
C PHE A 411 14.97 36.79 -11.59
N MET A 412 14.92 37.10 -10.29
CA MET A 412 13.67 37.52 -9.65
C MET A 412 13.90 38.43 -8.43
N ASP A 413 13.77 39.72 -8.68
CA ASP A 413 13.43 40.74 -7.69
C ASP A 413 11.94 40.55 -7.27
N GLN A 414 11.64 40.56 -5.97
CA GLN A 414 10.36 40.09 -5.39
C GLN A 414 9.13 40.84 -5.96
N PRO A 415 8.29 40.22 -6.80
CA PRO A 415 7.24 40.97 -7.44
C PRO A 415 5.95 40.88 -6.59
N LYS A 416 5.12 41.94 -6.60
CA LYS A 416 3.87 42.10 -5.80
C LYS A 416 2.95 40.87 -5.91
N GLU A 417 2.16 40.52 -4.88
CA GLU A 417 1.39 39.25 -4.80
C GLU A 417 0.54 38.90 -6.05
N ASN A 418 -0.03 39.89 -6.73
CA ASN A 418 -0.77 39.69 -7.99
C ASN A 418 0.12 39.28 -9.18
N SER A 419 1.37 39.73 -9.20
CA SER A 419 2.37 39.33 -10.19
C SER A 419 2.90 37.91 -9.95
N LYS A 420 3.00 37.47 -8.68
CA LYS A 420 3.39 36.08 -8.35
C LYS A 420 2.39 35.07 -8.90
N LYS A 421 1.08 35.31 -8.74
CA LYS A 421 0.04 34.45 -9.32
C LYS A 421 0.10 34.41 -10.84
N LYS A 422 0.34 35.56 -11.49
CA LYS A 422 0.50 35.66 -12.95
C LYS A 422 1.75 34.95 -13.45
N TRP A 423 2.84 34.99 -12.68
CA TRP A 423 4.10 34.33 -13.01
C TRP A 423 4.02 32.80 -12.82
N LEU A 424 3.53 32.33 -11.67
CA LEU A 424 3.26 30.90 -11.42
C LEU A 424 2.40 30.30 -12.53
N TYR A 425 1.37 31.03 -12.96
CA TYR A 425 0.53 30.62 -14.08
C TYR A 425 1.31 30.50 -15.41
N ARG A 426 2.21 31.44 -15.72
CA ARG A 426 3.05 31.36 -16.92
C ARG A 426 4.00 30.17 -16.86
N CYS A 427 4.62 29.92 -15.71
CA CYS A 427 5.49 28.77 -15.50
C CYS A 427 4.75 27.45 -15.67
N GLU A 428 3.53 27.32 -15.13
CA GLU A 428 2.73 26.10 -15.32
C GLU A 428 2.33 25.88 -16.79
N CYS A 429 1.90 26.95 -17.48
CA CYS A 429 1.61 26.87 -18.92
C CYS A 429 2.85 26.44 -19.71
N LEU A 430 4.02 26.99 -19.38
CA LEU A 430 5.28 26.69 -20.04
C LEU A 430 5.73 25.25 -19.75
N HIS A 431 5.59 24.80 -18.51
CA HIS A 431 5.86 23.41 -18.12
C HIS A 431 4.96 22.42 -18.87
N HIS A 432 3.65 22.70 -18.98
CA HIS A 432 2.74 21.87 -19.77
C HIS A 432 3.09 21.85 -21.26
N TYR A 433 3.46 23.01 -21.82
CA TYR A 433 3.86 23.11 -23.21
C TYR A 433 5.14 22.32 -23.48
N PHE A 434 6.16 22.50 -22.64
CA PHE A 434 7.44 21.80 -22.73
C PHE A 434 7.28 20.29 -22.58
N SER A 435 6.54 19.83 -21.56
CA SER A 435 6.27 18.41 -21.33
C SER A 435 5.59 17.74 -22.52
N ARG A 436 4.65 18.42 -23.19
CA ARG A 436 3.97 17.89 -24.39
C ARG A 436 4.87 17.83 -25.60
N ILE A 437 5.64 18.88 -25.86
CA ILE A 437 6.63 18.88 -26.95
C ILE A 437 7.66 17.80 -26.72
N PHE A 438 8.21 17.73 -25.51
CA PHE A 438 9.20 16.72 -25.15
C PHE A 438 8.64 15.30 -25.31
N CYS A 439 7.40 15.07 -24.90
CA CYS A 439 6.71 13.80 -25.14
C CYS A 439 6.56 13.47 -26.63
N LEU A 440 6.22 14.44 -27.49
CA LEU A 440 6.13 14.23 -28.94
C LEU A 440 7.50 13.93 -29.56
N VAL A 441 8.56 14.62 -29.12
CA VAL A 441 9.93 14.37 -29.57
C VAL A 441 10.37 12.97 -29.18
N LEU A 442 10.13 12.54 -27.93
CA LEU A 442 10.42 11.17 -27.48
C LEU A 442 9.63 10.14 -28.28
N LEU A 443 8.34 10.38 -28.52
CA LEU A 443 7.50 9.50 -29.33
C LEU A 443 8.02 9.33 -30.75
N ILE A 444 8.39 10.43 -31.43
CA ILE A 444 8.95 10.40 -32.78
C ILE A 444 10.31 9.68 -32.78
N GLY A 445 11.18 10.02 -31.84
CA GLY A 445 12.51 9.42 -31.72
C GLY A 445 12.44 7.92 -31.47
N GLN A 446 11.60 7.49 -30.52
CA GLN A 446 11.37 6.09 -30.20
C GLN A 446 10.83 5.32 -31.41
N ASN A 447 9.75 5.79 -32.03
CA ASN A 447 9.12 5.13 -33.18
C ASN A 447 10.09 5.00 -34.36
N HIS A 448 10.78 6.08 -34.71
CA HIS A 448 11.76 6.08 -35.80
C HIS A 448 12.93 5.14 -35.52
N TYR A 449 13.37 5.06 -34.27
CA TYR A 449 14.46 4.20 -33.88
C TYR A 449 14.06 2.71 -33.89
N ILE A 450 12.87 2.36 -33.39
CA ILE A 450 12.34 0.98 -33.50
C ILE A 450 12.18 0.59 -34.98
N ASP A 451 11.66 1.50 -35.82
CA ASP A 451 11.53 1.27 -37.26
C ASP A 451 12.87 1.11 -37.94
N TYR A 452 13.85 1.94 -37.58
CA TYR A 452 15.21 1.81 -38.07
C TYR A 452 15.77 0.43 -37.76
N LEU A 453 15.63 -0.05 -36.51
CA LEU A 453 16.08 -1.39 -36.13
C LEU A 453 15.33 -2.48 -36.92
N LEU A 454 14.00 -2.41 -37.02
CA LEU A 454 13.21 -3.39 -37.76
C LEU A 454 13.56 -3.43 -39.25
N VAL A 455 13.68 -2.27 -39.91
CA VAL A 455 14.00 -2.19 -41.35
C VAL A 455 15.43 -2.63 -41.61
N TYR A 456 16.38 -2.16 -40.80
CA TYR A 456 17.79 -2.49 -40.94
C TYR A 456 18.04 -3.99 -40.77
N TYR A 457 17.47 -4.60 -39.73
CA TYR A 457 17.70 -6.01 -39.44
C TYR A 457 16.80 -6.93 -40.28
N GLN A 458 15.50 -6.69 -40.40
CA GLN A 458 14.60 -7.63 -41.08
C GLN A 458 14.61 -7.56 -42.60
N LYS A 459 15.34 -6.58 -43.19
CA LYS A 459 15.38 -6.35 -44.65
C LYS A 459 13.98 -6.32 -45.30
N ILE A 460 12.97 -5.83 -44.56
CA ILE A 460 11.59 -5.79 -45.04
C ILE A 460 11.52 -4.81 -46.22
N SER A 461 11.22 -5.34 -47.40
CA SER A 461 11.07 -4.53 -48.62
C SER A 461 9.87 -3.58 -48.57
N PHE A 462 8.92 -3.81 -47.66
CA PHE A 462 7.72 -3.00 -47.45
C PHE A 462 7.79 -2.14 -46.18
N TRP A 463 8.86 -1.37 -46.00
CA TRP A 463 9.05 -0.50 -44.82
C TRP A 463 7.85 0.39 -44.52
N TRP A 464 7.11 0.83 -45.55
CA TRP A 464 5.97 1.73 -45.42
C TRP A 464 4.82 1.13 -44.58
N ILE A 465 4.68 -0.20 -44.52
CA ILE A 465 3.66 -0.86 -43.68
C ILE A 465 3.92 -0.59 -42.20
N ILE A 466 5.19 -0.44 -41.81
CA ILE A 466 5.60 -0.16 -40.43
C ILE A 466 5.45 1.34 -40.11
N PHE A 467 5.80 2.22 -41.05
CA PHE A 467 5.74 3.68 -40.86
C PHE A 467 4.31 4.27 -40.83
N VAL A 468 3.36 3.71 -41.58
CA VAL A 468 1.98 4.26 -41.65
C VAL A 468 1.29 4.30 -40.27
N PRO A 469 1.32 3.21 -39.46
CA PRO A 469 0.83 3.22 -38.09
C PRO A 469 1.45 4.31 -37.20
N ASP A 470 2.73 4.61 -37.38
CA ASP A 470 3.43 5.61 -36.56
C ASP A 470 2.94 7.02 -36.80
N TRP A 471 2.73 7.37 -38.08
CA TRP A 471 2.12 8.64 -38.43
C TRP A 471 0.72 8.77 -37.83
N PHE A 472 -0.06 7.69 -37.83
CA PHE A 472 -1.37 7.68 -37.21
C PHE A 472 -1.29 7.89 -35.69
N VAL A 473 -0.36 7.22 -35.01
CA VAL A 473 -0.09 7.42 -33.57
C VAL A 473 0.30 8.87 -33.27
N ILE A 474 1.22 9.45 -34.04
CA ILE A 474 1.68 10.83 -33.86
C ILE A 474 0.50 11.81 -34.04
N ILE A 475 -0.33 11.62 -35.07
CA ILE A 475 -1.53 12.44 -35.30
C ILE A 475 -2.49 12.35 -34.11
N LEU A 476 -2.74 11.15 -33.57
CA LEU A 476 -3.60 10.98 -32.39
C LEU A 476 -3.06 11.71 -31.16
N PHE A 477 -1.75 11.66 -30.90
CA PHE A 477 -1.13 12.42 -29.80
C PHE A 477 -1.23 13.93 -30.00
N ILE A 478 -1.05 14.42 -31.23
CA ILE A 478 -1.24 15.85 -31.56
C ILE A 478 -2.69 16.27 -31.30
N VAL A 479 -3.67 15.50 -31.81
CA VAL A 479 -5.10 15.77 -31.59
C VAL A 479 -5.42 15.77 -30.09
N TYR A 480 -4.91 14.79 -29.36
CA TYR A 480 -5.06 14.69 -27.91
C TYR A 480 -4.49 15.92 -27.19
N TYR A 481 -3.28 16.37 -27.55
CA TYR A 481 -2.66 17.54 -26.92
C TYR A 481 -3.35 18.85 -27.28
N VAL A 482 -3.76 19.04 -28.53
CA VAL A 482 -4.53 20.20 -28.98
C VAL A 482 -5.86 20.26 -28.23
N GLN A 483 -6.57 19.14 -28.10
CA GLN A 483 -7.83 19.11 -27.37
C GLN A 483 -7.62 19.36 -25.87
N THR A 484 -6.61 18.75 -25.25
CA THR A 484 -6.31 18.95 -23.82
C THR A 484 -5.89 20.40 -23.56
N TYR A 485 -5.17 21.04 -24.49
CA TYR A 485 -4.85 22.46 -24.45
C TYR A 485 -6.08 23.34 -24.61
N SER A 486 -6.92 23.09 -25.61
CA SER A 486 -8.17 23.82 -25.84
C SER A 486 -9.06 23.77 -24.60
N GLN A 487 -9.26 22.59 -24.02
CA GLN A 487 -10.01 22.42 -22.78
C GLN A 487 -9.38 23.18 -21.60
N PHE A 488 -8.05 23.19 -21.50
CA PHE A 488 -7.36 23.96 -20.47
C PHE A 488 -7.61 25.46 -20.61
N VAL A 489 -7.45 26.01 -21.81
CA VAL A 489 -7.68 27.43 -22.12
C VAL A 489 -9.14 27.82 -21.85
N THR A 490 -10.11 27.04 -22.32
CA THR A 490 -11.53 27.31 -22.09
C THR A 490 -11.89 27.29 -20.61
N ASN A 491 -11.35 26.34 -19.83
CA ASN A 491 -11.59 26.28 -18.39
C ASN A 491 -11.00 27.48 -17.63
N ILE A 492 -9.88 28.02 -18.12
CA ILE A 492 -9.28 29.24 -17.56
C ILE A 492 -10.12 30.46 -17.89
N ASP A 493 -10.59 30.56 -19.14
CA ASP A 493 -11.36 31.71 -19.60
C ASP A 493 -12.70 31.84 -18.85
N ILE A 494 -13.40 30.71 -18.67
CA ILE A 494 -14.62 30.63 -17.85
C ILE A 494 -14.36 31.13 -16.43
N ARG A 495 -13.24 30.75 -15.80
CA ARG A 495 -12.92 31.19 -14.42
C ARG A 495 -12.59 32.67 -14.31
N LYS A 496 -12.01 33.27 -15.35
CA LYS A 496 -11.69 34.70 -15.34
C LYS A 496 -12.95 35.55 -15.44
N HIS A 497 -13.92 35.11 -16.25
CA HIS A 497 -15.13 35.88 -16.52
C HIS A 497 -16.25 35.62 -15.50
N TRP A 498 -16.28 34.45 -14.85
CA TRP A 498 -17.34 34.08 -13.90
C TRP A 498 -16.77 33.67 -12.53
N PRO A 499 -16.43 34.64 -11.66
CA PRO A 499 -16.11 34.35 -10.26
C PRO A 499 -17.30 33.63 -9.60
N SER A 500 -16.98 32.58 -8.85
CA SER A 500 -17.80 31.42 -8.47
C SER A 500 -19.13 31.67 -7.74
N ASP A 501 -19.53 32.92 -7.51
CA ASP A 501 -20.64 33.26 -6.62
C ASP A 501 -21.99 33.40 -7.35
N SER A 502 -22.00 33.48 -8.68
CA SER A 502 -23.22 33.72 -9.47
C SER A 502 -23.57 32.65 -10.52
N ALA A 503 -22.78 31.59 -10.66
CA ALA A 503 -23.06 30.54 -11.65
C ALA A 503 -24.26 29.68 -11.23
N SER A 504 -25.41 29.89 -11.88
CA SER A 504 -26.64 29.12 -11.69
C SER A 504 -26.38 27.63 -11.95
N ASN A 505 -27.12 26.75 -11.26
CA ASN A 505 -26.90 25.30 -11.34
C ASN A 505 -27.22 24.69 -12.71
N GLU A 506 -27.90 25.41 -13.60
CA GLU A 506 -28.26 24.90 -14.94
C GLU A 506 -27.05 24.81 -15.89
N ASP A 507 -26.12 25.77 -15.86
CA ASP A 507 -24.95 25.76 -16.74
C ASP A 507 -23.93 24.65 -16.42
N LYS A 508 -24.06 23.99 -15.26
CA LYS A 508 -23.20 22.84 -14.89
C LYS A 508 -23.50 21.56 -15.66
N THR A 509 -24.57 21.53 -16.48
CA THR A 509 -25.03 20.30 -17.15
C THR A 509 -24.78 20.24 -18.64
N ARG A 510 -24.09 21.23 -19.25
CA ARG A 510 -23.64 21.14 -20.64
C ARG A 510 -22.56 20.07 -20.78
N LYS A 511 -23.01 18.80 -20.87
CA LYS A 511 -22.20 17.62 -21.15
C LYS A 511 -21.66 17.77 -22.56
N THR A 512 -20.46 18.31 -22.70
CA THR A 512 -19.76 18.22 -23.95
C THR A 512 -19.30 16.77 -24.13
N ASN A 513 -19.90 16.08 -25.10
CA ASN A 513 -19.54 14.72 -25.50
C ASN A 513 -18.19 14.75 -26.24
N HIS A 514 -17.12 15.05 -25.50
CA HIS A 514 -15.79 14.91 -26.03
C HIS A 514 -15.44 13.42 -26.16
N LEU A 515 -14.62 13.08 -27.15
CA LEU A 515 -14.05 11.73 -27.26
C LEU A 515 -12.92 11.53 -26.23
N PRO A 516 -12.70 10.30 -25.74
CA PRO A 516 -11.62 9.94 -24.83
C PRO A 516 -10.28 9.78 -25.57
N TRP A 517 -9.77 10.88 -26.13
CA TRP A 517 -8.56 10.82 -26.96
C TRP A 517 -7.32 10.33 -26.23
N GLY A 518 -7.15 10.61 -24.93
CA GLY A 518 -5.99 10.12 -24.18
C GLY A 518 -5.92 8.58 -24.14
N PRO A 519 -6.96 7.90 -23.65
CA PRO A 519 -7.05 6.44 -23.70
C PRO A 519 -6.90 5.84 -25.10
N ILE A 520 -7.53 6.48 -26.11
CA ILE A 520 -7.46 6.02 -27.50
C ILE A 520 -6.03 6.15 -28.03
N ALA A 521 -5.38 7.30 -27.83
CA ALA A 521 -4.02 7.55 -28.27
C ALA A 521 -3.04 6.56 -27.65
N TRP A 522 -3.15 6.31 -26.33
CA TRP A 522 -2.31 5.31 -25.67
C TRP A 522 -2.59 3.90 -26.15
N PHE A 523 -3.85 3.50 -26.28
CA PHE A 523 -4.21 2.16 -26.75
C PHE A 523 -3.65 1.85 -28.13
N VAL A 524 -3.77 2.80 -29.07
CA VAL A 524 -3.24 2.66 -30.42
C VAL A 524 -1.71 2.60 -30.39
N TYR A 525 -1.06 3.50 -29.64
CA TYR A 525 0.39 3.48 -29.45
C TYR A 525 0.89 2.15 -28.86
N GLY A 526 0.33 1.72 -27.73
CA GLY A 526 0.70 0.47 -27.06
C GLY A 526 0.49 -0.74 -27.97
N SER A 527 -0.58 -0.77 -28.77
CA SER A 527 -0.84 -1.85 -29.74
C SER A 527 0.18 -1.87 -30.88
N VAL A 528 0.53 -0.70 -31.43
CA VAL A 528 1.53 -0.59 -32.51
C VAL A 528 2.92 -0.98 -32.01
N THR A 529 3.35 -0.46 -30.86
CA THR A 529 4.62 -0.82 -30.24
C THR A 529 4.67 -2.31 -29.90
N ALA A 530 3.61 -2.86 -29.31
CA ALA A 530 3.52 -4.29 -29.02
C ALA A 530 3.60 -5.16 -30.29
N ALA A 531 2.93 -4.76 -31.37
CA ALA A 531 3.04 -5.46 -32.65
C ALA A 531 4.47 -5.45 -33.21
N LYS A 532 5.17 -4.31 -33.10
CA LYS A 532 6.58 -4.19 -33.50
C LYS A 532 7.50 -5.09 -32.65
N VAL A 533 7.28 -5.15 -31.34
CA VAL A 533 8.01 -6.06 -30.44
C VAL A 533 7.74 -7.52 -30.84
N ILE A 534 6.49 -7.90 -31.12
CA ILE A 534 6.16 -9.25 -31.60
C ILE A 534 6.88 -9.56 -32.91
N VAL A 535 6.84 -8.63 -33.87
CA VAL A 535 7.49 -8.79 -35.17
C VAL A 535 9.01 -8.95 -35.00
N ALA A 536 9.64 -8.17 -34.12
CA ALA A 536 11.07 -8.26 -33.81
C ALA A 536 11.46 -9.66 -33.31
N PHE A 537 10.70 -10.24 -32.37
CA PHE A 537 11.01 -11.54 -31.79
C PHE A 537 10.54 -12.74 -32.62
N HIS A 538 9.51 -12.59 -33.45
CA HIS A 538 9.01 -13.68 -34.31
C HIS A 538 9.95 -13.94 -35.51
N SER A 539 10.73 -12.94 -35.93
CA SER A 539 11.71 -13.12 -37.00
C SER A 539 12.94 -13.89 -36.47
N LYS A 540 12.83 -15.23 -36.39
CA LYS A 540 13.84 -16.18 -35.88
C LYS A 540 15.27 -15.99 -36.42
N SER A 541 15.43 -15.35 -37.58
CA SER A 541 16.71 -15.20 -38.26
C SER A 541 17.65 -14.13 -37.67
N TYR A 542 17.22 -13.31 -36.71
CA TYR A 542 17.91 -12.05 -36.43
C TYR A 542 18.46 -11.85 -35.01
N MET A 543 18.13 -12.71 -34.03
CA MET A 543 18.77 -12.60 -32.71
C MET A 543 20.29 -12.82 -32.82
N MET A 544 20.71 -13.74 -33.70
CA MET A 544 22.11 -14.20 -33.84
C MET A 544 23.11 -13.19 -34.43
N GLU A 545 22.67 -12.01 -34.88
CA GLU A 545 23.55 -11.03 -35.55
C GLU A 545 23.54 -9.64 -34.86
N TRP A 546 22.87 -9.52 -33.70
CA TRP A 546 22.91 -8.28 -32.93
C TRP A 546 24.26 -8.18 -32.20
N GLU A 547 25.12 -7.25 -32.62
CA GLU A 547 26.37 -6.95 -31.91
C GLU A 547 26.04 -6.55 -30.47
N ARG A 548 26.40 -7.42 -29.51
CA ARG A 548 26.01 -7.35 -28.07
C ARG A 548 26.38 -6.06 -27.33
N ASN A 549 27.09 -5.10 -27.93
CA ASN A 549 27.56 -3.89 -27.24
C ASN A 549 27.36 -2.59 -28.03
N THR A 550 26.56 -2.61 -29.09
CA THR A 550 26.28 -1.38 -29.84
C THR A 550 24.91 -0.82 -29.48
N ILE A 551 24.75 0.49 -29.66
CA ILE A 551 23.44 1.15 -29.65
C ILE A 551 22.50 0.54 -30.70
N ARG A 552 22.95 -0.36 -31.58
CA ARG A 552 22.09 -1.07 -32.54
C ARG A 552 21.66 -2.46 -32.07
N GLY A 553 22.18 -2.94 -30.93
CA GLY A 553 21.93 -4.27 -30.38
C GLY A 553 20.71 -4.35 -29.45
N PRO A 554 20.63 -5.43 -28.63
CA PRO A 554 19.50 -5.75 -27.75
C PRO A 554 19.12 -4.62 -26.81
N SER A 555 20.13 -4.07 -26.16
CA SER A 555 20.01 -2.99 -25.20
C SER A 555 19.44 -1.73 -25.83
N GLY A 556 19.77 -1.46 -27.09
CA GLY A 556 19.21 -0.33 -27.83
C GLY A 556 17.70 -0.49 -28.05
N PHE A 557 17.27 -1.66 -28.49
CA PHE A 557 15.84 -1.97 -28.67
C PHE A 557 15.08 -1.97 -27.34
N GLN A 558 15.64 -2.57 -26.28
CA GLN A 558 15.06 -2.53 -24.93
C GLN A 558 14.91 -1.10 -24.45
N LEU A 559 15.96 -0.28 -24.55
CA LEU A 559 15.91 1.14 -24.21
C LEU A 559 14.81 1.85 -24.98
N ALA A 560 14.66 1.57 -26.28
CA ALA A 560 13.60 2.13 -27.08
C ALA A 560 12.22 1.72 -26.57
N VAL A 561 11.98 0.44 -26.27
CA VAL A 561 10.70 0.02 -25.65
C VAL A 561 10.50 0.71 -24.29
N GLY A 562 11.55 0.81 -23.48
CA GLY A 562 11.58 1.51 -22.19
C GLY A 562 11.18 2.98 -22.24
N LEU A 563 11.49 3.70 -23.32
CA LEU A 563 11.04 5.08 -23.52
C LEU A 563 9.50 5.22 -23.46
N ALA A 564 8.75 4.13 -23.65
CA ALA A 564 7.30 4.11 -23.43
C ALA A 564 6.92 4.52 -22.01
N ALA A 565 7.71 4.14 -21.00
CA ALA A 565 7.49 4.51 -19.60
C ALA A 565 7.56 6.04 -19.41
N LEU A 566 8.56 6.69 -20.02
CA LEU A 566 8.72 8.15 -19.99
C LEU A 566 7.62 8.86 -20.78
N ILE A 567 7.25 8.34 -21.96
CA ILE A 567 6.14 8.88 -22.77
C ILE A 567 4.83 8.80 -21.99
N TYR A 568 4.57 7.68 -21.31
CA TYR A 568 3.40 7.50 -20.46
C TYR A 568 3.37 8.53 -19.33
N PHE A 569 4.48 8.65 -18.60
CA PHE A 569 4.61 9.56 -17.48
C PHE A 569 4.38 11.01 -17.91
N LEU A 570 5.02 11.44 -18.99
CA LEU A 570 4.86 12.80 -19.53
C LEU A 570 3.43 13.05 -20.03
N MET A 571 2.83 12.06 -20.69
CA MET A 571 1.43 12.14 -21.10
C MET A 571 0.53 12.36 -19.88
N LEU A 572 0.70 11.58 -18.79
CA LEU A 572 -0.08 11.74 -17.56
C LEU A 572 0.17 13.07 -16.86
N ILE A 573 1.43 13.47 -16.63
CA ILE A 573 1.76 14.71 -15.92
C ILE A 573 1.27 15.95 -16.69
N SER A 574 1.20 15.87 -18.02
CA SER A 574 0.66 16.93 -18.86
C SER A 574 -0.83 17.23 -18.62
N ASN A 575 -1.53 16.33 -17.91
CA ASN A 575 -2.92 16.49 -17.47
C ASN A 575 -3.06 17.12 -16.07
N ILE A 576 -1.99 17.16 -15.26
CA ILE A 576 -2.05 17.69 -13.88
C ILE A 576 -2.10 19.22 -13.93
N HIS A 577 -3.30 19.79 -13.88
CA HIS A 577 -3.45 21.24 -13.71
C HIS A 577 -3.81 21.60 -12.27
N GLN A 578 -3.58 22.85 -11.87
CA GLN A 578 -4.05 23.36 -10.58
C GLN A 578 -5.53 23.11 -10.33
N THR A 579 -6.33 23.13 -11.40
CA THR A 579 -7.79 22.97 -11.39
C THR A 579 -8.27 21.55 -11.08
N VAL A 580 -7.39 20.55 -11.19
CA VAL A 580 -7.71 19.15 -10.94
C VAL A 580 -7.95 18.94 -9.44
N ASP A 581 -9.00 18.18 -9.11
CA ASP A 581 -9.30 17.83 -7.71
C ASP A 581 -8.10 17.14 -7.06
N ARG A 582 -7.86 17.41 -5.77
CA ARG A 582 -6.71 16.87 -5.04
C ARG A 582 -6.67 15.34 -5.09
N LYS A 583 -7.84 14.69 -5.06
CA LYS A 583 -7.93 13.22 -5.17
C LYS A 583 -7.46 12.72 -6.54
N MET A 584 -7.86 13.41 -7.61
CA MET A 584 -7.44 13.05 -8.96
C MET A 584 -5.94 13.32 -9.15
N LYS A 585 -5.40 14.42 -8.58
CA LYS A 585 -3.95 14.64 -8.59
C LYS A 585 -3.20 13.50 -7.91
N ASN A 586 -3.63 13.10 -6.71
CA ASN A 586 -3.04 11.97 -6.01
C ASN A 586 -3.11 10.69 -6.85
N PHE A 587 -4.25 10.41 -7.50
CA PHE A 587 -4.39 9.26 -8.40
C PHE A 587 -3.42 9.35 -9.60
N ILE A 588 -3.28 10.51 -10.23
CA ILE A 588 -2.34 10.70 -11.35
C ILE A 588 -0.89 10.52 -10.87
N HIS A 589 -0.55 11.01 -9.68
CA HIS A 589 0.79 10.80 -9.11
C HIS A 589 1.05 9.33 -8.77
N GLU A 590 0.07 8.64 -8.19
CA GLU A 590 0.15 7.22 -7.85
C GLU A 590 0.33 6.38 -9.12
N VAL A 591 -0.55 6.52 -10.11
CA VAL A 591 -0.46 5.83 -11.40
C VAL A 591 0.79 6.23 -12.18
N GLY A 592 1.15 7.52 -12.14
CA GLY A 592 2.35 8.04 -12.78
C GLY A 592 3.64 7.52 -12.14
N ALA A 593 3.60 7.02 -10.91
CA ALA A 593 4.73 6.34 -10.29
C ALA A 593 4.73 4.85 -10.61
N THR A 594 3.59 4.16 -10.48
CA THR A 594 3.54 2.69 -10.60
C THR A 594 3.61 2.19 -12.03
N VAL A 595 2.87 2.81 -12.96
CA VAL A 595 2.72 2.26 -14.31
C VAL A 595 3.98 2.39 -15.17
N PRO A 596 4.76 3.49 -15.10
CA PRO A 596 6.07 3.51 -15.74
C PRO A 596 7.00 2.40 -15.26
N ILE A 597 6.95 2.03 -13.98
CA ILE A 597 7.73 0.90 -13.44
C ILE A 597 7.26 -0.40 -14.10
N ASP A 598 5.95 -0.67 -14.13
CA ASP A 598 5.41 -1.88 -14.80
C ASP A 598 5.80 -1.97 -16.30
N ILE A 599 6.00 -0.82 -16.96
CA ILE A 599 6.52 -0.75 -18.34
C ILE A 599 8.03 -0.98 -18.38
N LEU A 600 8.81 -0.46 -17.43
CA LEU A 600 10.25 -0.74 -17.34
C LEU A 600 10.52 -2.22 -17.08
N ASP A 601 9.73 -2.89 -16.23
CA ASP A 601 9.80 -4.34 -16.02
C ASP A 601 9.65 -5.15 -17.32
N THR A 602 9.02 -4.58 -18.36
CA THR A 602 8.96 -5.23 -19.68
C THR A 602 10.30 -5.29 -20.39
N MET A 603 11.21 -4.35 -20.10
CA MET A 603 12.58 -4.36 -20.64
C MET A 603 13.36 -5.55 -20.08
N ASP A 604 13.24 -5.80 -18.78
CA ASP A 604 13.92 -6.89 -18.08
C ASP A 604 13.33 -8.24 -18.51
N LEU A 605 12.01 -8.32 -18.66
CA LEU A 605 11.35 -9.49 -19.25
C LEU A 605 11.81 -9.75 -20.69
N MET A 606 12.06 -8.70 -21.47
CA MET A 606 12.63 -8.84 -22.80
C MET A 606 14.11 -9.26 -22.76
N GLU A 607 14.86 -8.93 -21.71
CA GLU A 607 16.25 -9.37 -21.51
C GLU A 607 16.39 -10.88 -21.50
N LEU A 608 15.44 -11.54 -20.83
CA LEU A 608 15.33 -13.01 -20.79
C LEU A 608 15.16 -13.64 -22.19
N LEU A 609 14.70 -12.86 -23.18
CA LEU A 609 14.61 -13.33 -24.56
C LEU A 609 15.96 -13.22 -25.29
N TYR A 610 16.85 -12.32 -24.87
CA TYR A 610 18.15 -12.04 -25.51
C TYR A 610 19.29 -12.92 -25.00
N GLU A 611 19.33 -13.31 -23.72
CA GLU A 611 20.44 -14.09 -23.13
C GLU A 611 20.62 -15.53 -23.66
N VAL A 612 19.77 -15.96 -24.59
CA VAL A 612 19.58 -17.37 -24.95
C VAL A 612 20.68 -17.93 -25.85
N GLU A 613 21.58 -17.09 -26.36
CA GLU A 613 22.60 -17.50 -27.34
C GLU A 613 23.60 -18.54 -26.81
N ASP A 614 23.82 -18.62 -25.49
CA ASP A 614 24.85 -19.53 -24.97
C ASP A 614 24.29 -20.78 -24.25
N ARG A 615 23.03 -20.83 -23.80
CA ARG A 615 22.46 -22.06 -23.17
C ARG A 615 20.95 -22.23 -23.35
N ARG A 616 20.60 -23.25 -24.14
CA ARG A 616 19.35 -24.04 -24.15
C ARG A 616 18.15 -23.43 -24.90
N VAL A 617 17.56 -24.27 -25.74
CA VAL A 617 16.27 -24.11 -26.41
C VAL A 617 15.20 -23.71 -25.39
N ILE A 618 14.95 -22.41 -25.23
CA ILE A 618 13.77 -21.94 -24.49
C ILE A 618 12.55 -22.46 -25.23
N HIS A 619 11.68 -23.15 -24.51
CA HIS A 619 10.44 -23.70 -25.07
C HIS A 619 9.63 -22.56 -25.69
N GLU A 620 9.13 -22.73 -26.92
CA GLU A 620 8.39 -21.70 -27.66
C GLU A 620 7.20 -21.13 -26.84
N GLY A 621 6.62 -21.96 -25.98
CA GLY A 621 5.58 -21.54 -25.03
C GLY A 621 6.03 -20.46 -24.04
N ILE A 622 7.27 -20.48 -23.56
CA ILE A 622 7.82 -19.47 -22.63
C ILE A 622 8.04 -18.15 -23.37
N ILE A 623 8.57 -18.19 -24.60
CA ILE A 623 8.73 -16.98 -25.43
C ILE A 623 7.37 -16.33 -25.67
N LYS A 624 6.36 -17.12 -26.06
CA LYS A 624 4.98 -16.63 -26.24
C LYS A 624 4.41 -16.05 -24.95
N LEU A 625 4.69 -16.67 -23.80
CA LEU A 625 4.23 -16.19 -22.50
C LEU A 625 4.86 -14.83 -22.15
N ILE A 626 6.19 -14.71 -22.23
CA ILE A 626 6.93 -13.47 -21.96
C ILE A 626 6.41 -12.37 -22.88
N LEU A 627 6.31 -12.64 -24.19
CA LEU A 627 5.82 -11.68 -25.16
C LEU A 627 4.37 -11.26 -24.89
N THR A 628 3.53 -12.19 -24.42
CA THR A 628 2.16 -11.87 -24.00
C THR A 628 2.14 -10.93 -22.80
N ILE A 629 3.02 -11.14 -21.81
CA ILE A 629 3.14 -10.26 -20.63
C ILE A 629 3.59 -8.86 -21.06
N VAL A 630 4.59 -8.76 -21.94
CA VAL A 630 5.07 -7.47 -22.50
C VAL A 630 3.93 -6.74 -23.21
N VAL A 631 3.16 -7.42 -24.06
CA VAL A 631 2.00 -6.84 -24.76
C VAL A 631 0.94 -6.34 -23.77
N VAL A 632 0.65 -7.12 -22.73
CA VAL A 632 -0.32 -6.74 -21.70
C VAL A 632 0.17 -5.50 -20.95
N ASN A 633 1.43 -5.44 -20.55
CA ASN A 633 2.00 -4.29 -19.83
C ASN A 633 2.03 -3.01 -20.67
N LEU A 634 2.14 -3.10 -22.01
CA LEU A 634 2.02 -1.94 -22.90
C LEU A 634 0.56 -1.45 -23.08
N ILE A 635 -0.42 -2.35 -22.99
CA ILE A 635 -1.85 -2.03 -23.22
C ILE A 635 -2.60 -1.66 -21.93
N VAL A 636 -2.31 -2.31 -20.80
CA VAL A 636 -2.94 -2.05 -19.50
C VAL A 636 -2.96 -0.57 -19.08
N PRO A 637 -1.93 0.25 -19.34
CA PRO A 637 -1.94 1.68 -18.99
C PRO A 637 -3.09 2.49 -19.63
N THR A 638 -3.80 1.95 -20.63
CA THR A 638 -5.06 2.50 -21.17
C THR A 638 -6.13 2.65 -20.08
N PHE A 639 -6.21 1.74 -19.10
CA PHE A 639 -7.22 1.78 -18.04
C PHE A 639 -7.06 3.01 -17.14
N PRO A 640 -5.89 3.29 -16.55
CA PRO A 640 -5.69 4.52 -15.81
C PRO A 640 -5.94 5.79 -16.64
N CYS A 641 -5.52 5.81 -17.92
CA CYS A 641 -5.84 6.94 -18.81
C CYS A 641 -7.35 7.15 -18.92
N ALA A 642 -8.13 6.06 -19.01
CA ALA A 642 -9.60 6.14 -19.10
C ALA A 642 -10.21 6.68 -17.81
N ILE A 643 -9.67 6.29 -16.65
CA ILE A 643 -10.10 6.81 -15.34
C ILE A 643 -9.77 8.30 -15.22
N VAL A 644 -8.57 8.73 -15.62
CA VAL A 644 -8.15 10.15 -15.62
C VAL A 644 -9.07 10.97 -16.52
N TYR A 645 -9.31 10.49 -17.74
CA TYR A 645 -10.21 11.13 -18.69
C TYR A 645 -11.63 11.29 -18.11
N ARG A 646 -12.19 10.19 -17.60
CA ARG A 646 -13.58 10.17 -17.12
C ARG A 646 -13.76 10.99 -15.84
N GLY A 647 -12.75 11.02 -14.96
CA GLY A 647 -12.79 11.87 -13.77
C GLY A 647 -12.66 13.36 -14.07
N ARG A 648 -12.07 13.72 -15.22
CA ARG A 648 -12.04 15.10 -15.72
C ARG A 648 -13.39 15.53 -16.28
N THR A 649 -14.05 14.69 -17.09
CA THR A 649 -15.32 15.02 -17.75
C THR A 649 -16.53 14.99 -16.81
N HIS A 650 -16.60 14.04 -15.88
CA HIS A 650 -17.73 13.94 -14.94
C HIS A 650 -17.57 14.79 -13.67
N GLY A 651 -16.45 15.51 -13.56
CA GLY A 651 -16.07 16.26 -12.38
C GLY A 651 -16.02 15.41 -11.12
N SER A 652 -15.87 16.08 -9.97
CA SER A 652 -15.85 15.45 -8.64
C SER A 652 -17.08 14.58 -8.36
N SER A 653 -18.16 14.68 -9.14
CA SER A 653 -19.41 13.92 -8.93
C SER A 653 -19.23 12.40 -9.05
N MET A 654 -18.36 11.91 -9.94
CA MET A 654 -18.12 10.46 -10.05
C MET A 654 -17.32 9.95 -8.87
N PHE A 655 -16.19 10.58 -8.53
CA PHE A 655 -15.46 10.21 -7.32
C PHE A 655 -16.33 10.40 -6.08
N LYS A 656 -17.15 11.46 -6.02
CA LYS A 656 -18.13 11.62 -4.94
C LYS A 656 -19.14 10.49 -4.94
N ARG A 657 -19.64 10.00 -6.08
CA ARG A 657 -20.55 8.83 -6.13
C ARG A 657 -19.83 7.56 -5.72
N VAL A 658 -18.68 7.21 -6.29
CA VAL A 658 -17.92 6.02 -5.88
C VAL A 658 -17.57 6.05 -4.40
N TYR A 659 -17.17 7.21 -3.87
CA TYR A 659 -16.90 7.37 -2.43
C TYR A 659 -18.17 7.43 -1.58
N LYS A 660 -19.25 8.03 -2.07
CA LYS A 660 -20.55 8.15 -1.38
C LYS A 660 -21.20 6.78 -1.34
N GLU A 661 -21.21 6.04 -2.43
CA GLU A 661 -21.64 4.64 -2.53
C GLU A 661 -20.75 3.74 -1.69
N SER A 662 -19.41 3.84 -1.73
CA SER A 662 -18.56 3.11 -0.76
C SER A 662 -18.81 3.48 0.71
N ARG A 663 -19.35 4.68 0.98
CA ARG A 663 -19.70 5.15 2.33
C ARG A 663 -21.14 4.79 2.70
N GLU A 664 -22.05 4.76 1.74
CA GLU A 664 -23.46 4.41 1.86
C GLU A 664 -23.64 2.90 1.84
N GLU A 665 -22.81 2.13 1.16
CA GLU A 665 -22.67 0.68 1.32
C GLU A 665 -22.09 0.33 2.71
N LYS A 666 -21.30 1.24 3.30
CA LYS A 666 -20.88 1.16 4.71
C LYS A 666 -21.95 1.64 5.70
N LYS A 667 -22.93 2.45 5.28
CA LYS A 667 -24.03 2.96 6.13
C LYS A 667 -25.37 2.24 5.92
N GLY A 668 -25.52 1.56 4.79
CA GLY A 668 -26.74 0.96 4.25
C GLY A 668 -26.80 -0.55 4.45
N LYS A 669 -25.79 -1.14 5.13
CA LYS A 669 -25.95 -2.45 5.80
C LYS A 669 -26.85 -2.37 7.04
N ASN A 670 -27.88 -1.53 6.99
CA ASN A 670 -29.06 -1.52 7.84
C ASN A 670 -30.35 -1.82 7.05
N TYR A 671 -30.27 -2.17 5.76
CA TYR A 671 -31.41 -2.68 5.01
C TYR A 671 -31.02 -3.98 4.28
N GLY A 672 -31.70 -5.07 4.64
CA GLY A 672 -31.89 -6.26 3.81
C GLY A 672 -30.67 -7.14 3.56
N GLU A 673 -30.54 -8.20 4.36
CA GLU A 673 -29.82 -9.41 3.97
C GLU A 673 -30.45 -10.00 2.70
N ASN A 674 -29.72 -9.94 1.57
CA ASN A 674 -29.54 -11.04 0.62
C ASN A 674 -28.73 -10.53 -0.60
N GLY A 675 -27.52 -11.08 -0.76
CA GLY A 675 -26.68 -10.82 -1.94
C GLY A 675 -25.27 -10.34 -1.59
N ARG A 676 -24.42 -11.27 -1.16
CA ARG A 676 -22.96 -11.09 -1.24
C ARG A 676 -22.54 -11.36 -2.68
N ASP A 677 -22.01 -10.34 -3.32
CA ASP A 677 -20.87 -10.49 -4.22
C ASP A 677 -19.88 -9.36 -3.92
N SER A 678 -18.59 -9.69 -3.95
CA SER A 678 -17.49 -8.79 -3.61
C SER A 678 -17.55 -7.48 -4.40
N GLY A 679 -17.26 -6.35 -3.75
CA GLY A 679 -17.36 -5.01 -4.38
C GLY A 679 -16.54 -4.86 -5.66
N LEU A 680 -15.49 -5.66 -5.85
CA LEU A 680 -14.73 -5.71 -7.10
C LEU A 680 -15.49 -6.43 -8.23
N ALA A 681 -16.19 -7.53 -7.92
CA ALA A 681 -17.05 -8.23 -8.87
C ALA A 681 -18.27 -7.38 -9.25
N ALA A 682 -18.84 -6.61 -8.31
CA ALA A 682 -19.92 -5.68 -8.60
C ALA A 682 -19.45 -4.50 -9.48
N VAL A 683 -18.24 -3.99 -9.26
CA VAL A 683 -17.63 -2.94 -10.11
C VAL A 683 -17.31 -3.50 -11.51
N ILE A 684 -16.76 -4.71 -11.63
CA ILE A 684 -16.45 -5.35 -12.92
C ILE A 684 -17.74 -5.69 -13.68
N LYS A 685 -18.73 -6.31 -13.02
CA LYS A 685 -20.03 -6.67 -13.60
C LYS A 685 -20.79 -5.44 -14.09
N ARG A 686 -20.83 -4.35 -13.32
CA ARG A 686 -21.48 -3.11 -13.75
C ARG A 686 -20.68 -2.36 -14.81
N THR A 687 -19.35 -2.48 -14.83
CA THR A 687 -18.53 -1.93 -15.91
C THR A 687 -18.80 -2.69 -17.22
N GLN A 688 -19.03 -4.01 -17.17
CA GLN A 688 -19.44 -4.82 -18.31
C GLN A 688 -20.86 -4.46 -18.81
N GLU A 689 -21.81 -4.21 -17.91
CA GLU A 689 -23.17 -3.77 -18.25
C GLU A 689 -23.19 -2.38 -18.92
N VAL A 690 -22.37 -1.44 -18.44
CA VAL A 690 -22.28 -0.08 -19.01
C VAL A 690 -21.56 -0.05 -20.37
N ILE A 691 -20.69 -1.02 -20.66
CA ILE A 691 -20.01 -1.15 -21.97
C ILE A 691 -20.94 -1.81 -23.03
N GLY A 692 -22.17 -2.20 -22.67
CA GLY A 692 -23.15 -2.71 -23.62
C GLY A 692 -22.88 -4.13 -24.11
N VAL A 693 -22.03 -4.91 -23.41
CA VAL A 693 -21.82 -6.33 -23.72
C VAL A 693 -22.99 -7.12 -23.13
N LYS A 694 -24.05 -7.29 -23.93
CA LYS A 694 -25.23 -8.08 -23.57
C LYS A 694 -24.85 -9.57 -23.58
N ARG A 695 -24.76 -10.19 -22.39
CA ARG A 695 -24.44 -11.61 -22.19
C ARG A 695 -25.54 -12.58 -22.69
N ASP A 696 -26.73 -12.04 -22.98
CA ASP A 696 -27.95 -12.81 -23.23
C ASP A 696 -28.00 -13.59 -24.55
N SER A 697 -27.00 -13.46 -25.43
CA SER A 697 -26.97 -14.19 -26.72
C SER A 697 -26.15 -15.48 -26.69
N MET A 698 -25.28 -15.69 -25.69
CA MET A 698 -24.36 -16.84 -25.68
C MET A 698 -24.87 -18.06 -24.88
N GLU A 699 -25.81 -17.88 -23.94
CA GLU A 699 -26.33 -18.99 -23.11
C GLU A 699 -27.52 -19.74 -23.70
N LYS A 700 -28.18 -19.21 -24.75
CA LYS A 700 -29.32 -19.91 -25.39
C LYS A 700 -28.93 -20.92 -26.47
N ASN A 701 -27.66 -21.00 -26.87
CA ASN A 701 -27.21 -21.91 -27.93
C ASN A 701 -26.37 -23.10 -27.45
N LEU A 702 -26.18 -23.29 -26.14
CA LEU A 702 -25.28 -24.32 -25.60
C LEU A 702 -25.97 -25.44 -24.80
N CYS A 703 -27.30 -25.54 -24.84
CA CYS A 703 -28.00 -26.63 -24.17
C CYS A 703 -29.11 -27.27 -25.02
N LYS A 704 -28.79 -28.49 -25.50
CA LYS A 704 -29.66 -29.62 -25.92
C LYS A 704 -29.96 -29.76 -27.42
N PRO A 705 -30.19 -31.00 -27.92
CA PRO A 705 -29.37 -32.20 -27.76
C PRO A 705 -29.05 -32.84 -29.14
N LYS A 706 -27.98 -33.66 -29.20
CA LYS A 706 -27.61 -34.46 -30.37
C LYS A 706 -28.77 -35.37 -30.81
N GLN A 707 -29.29 -35.14 -32.01
CA GLN A 707 -30.08 -36.13 -32.76
C GLN A 707 -29.15 -36.95 -33.66
N LYS A 708 -29.32 -38.28 -33.58
CA LYS A 708 -28.77 -39.30 -34.49
C LYS A 708 -29.41 -39.18 -35.87
N THR A 709 -28.60 -39.34 -36.93
CA THR A 709 -28.81 -40.14 -38.19
C THR A 709 -27.71 -39.71 -39.19
N SER A 710 -26.81 -40.57 -39.68
CA SER A 710 -26.95 -41.62 -40.71
C SER A 710 -26.24 -41.20 -42.02
N ARG A 711 -25.43 -42.11 -42.58
CA ARG A 711 -24.95 -42.30 -43.98
C ARG A 711 -25.42 -41.26 -45.02
N VAL A 712 -24.58 -40.75 -45.93
CA VAL A 712 -23.70 -41.43 -46.92
C VAL A 712 -22.43 -40.62 -47.12
#